data_AF-A0AAD4FIJ7-F1
#
_entry.id   AF-A0AAD4FIJ7-F1
#
_cell.length_a   1.000
_cell.length_b   1.000
_cell.length_c   1.000
_cell.angle_alpha   90.00
_cell.angle_beta   90.00
_cell.angle_gamma   90.00
#
_symmetry.space_group_name_H-M   'P 1'
#
loop_
_entity.id
_entity.type
_entity.pdbx_description
1 polymer ?
#
loop_
_entity_poly.entity_id
_entity_poly.type
_entity_poly.pdbx_seq_one_letter_code
_entity_poly.pdbx_strand_id
1 'polypeptide(L)'
;MADVTVLRCWPACVDAIDWSPDGIIALASDERVELLFPNTIDFERDQVAPQWQHVPLKVPLFSTDELPLKEPAPISNYSIGEEISNSAPINIAWSPPGLAKHRRCALAALTASLTLSIWSAEGKPQEEGSWARQLIVNDALADHFEDCDDELSHVTVSSKERLRLRSRIRAFAWAPTLPGPESTGVVGTHLLYDRHMLAVSNDDNYLVFLKIESPTSTLGVERDWRADVLMHESFAPPSDTIFSRPNVFEDMIKQQRHISHIAWSPWIIYDDSYHSVIVYATNEDVRAQAITYTSGRMTLDNEVIYVGYVLRYDGPMKWFDKSEGGNRLKLALFTNTELVCLTISALDASIIEKSTHDLDGRWDPISGVVWDTTETAIPRLHISSLISTLQNPTALLEETSAGLKSLGVPSWREKIENNLALFSVKNGLKGNSKAKVWGLTRSPLGDFIAACNSVHPSDMIEYGIPADRSGTVAISPLRRGGQQRDMFPNQNVTAEGITYSLKKLAEGAVEDPDDMPAFAEEMVEKLVKTYTAPSLPRNSAKRLAVCSDVNDLDSLIREFKLSAFLDAHTLKDRYTILVSEACKTQIQKDLFRTLIAYRLALALQRLPLSLLHTLFSTEIFIHHKQLITLVNMAMGRSDTSEVFTATGGDLEDNNPSPVNNDVMGSSSSTDQTLGASTADTCDFCSASIPFTDLTTAACTNGHEFPRCGLSFLAIQAPGITKYCGICSTPFLSDECVMAQEYVNSKKSLGTEDDAVMAGVTRDGDPSGGESREDKNSKLLNGADREGAAGEEGSEQDMDEDQESDDPEDEDEQYEKRNIPVTLARVLFLACDACIYCGGKFVG
;
A
#
# COMPACT_ATOMS: atom_id res chain seq x y z
N MET A 1 19.49 -22.75 2.38
CA MET A 1 18.56 -23.27 3.41
C MET A 1 17.20 -22.59 3.22
N ALA A 2 16.10 -23.23 3.62
CA ALA A 2 14.78 -22.61 3.59
C ALA A 2 14.68 -21.52 4.64
N ASP A 3 14.14 -20.35 4.29
CA ASP A 3 13.70 -19.37 5.26
C ASP A 3 12.37 -19.87 5.87
N VAL A 4 12.35 -20.10 7.18
CA VAL A 4 11.21 -20.69 7.90
C VAL A 4 10.96 -19.89 9.16
N THR A 5 9.70 -19.53 9.39
CA THR A 5 9.26 -18.90 10.62
C THR A 5 8.10 -19.67 11.25
N VAL A 6 8.08 -19.74 12.58
CA VAL A 6 7.07 -20.47 13.36
C VAL A 6 6.23 -19.46 14.11
N LEU A 7 4.91 -19.60 13.99
CA LEU A 7 3.91 -18.72 14.57
C LEU A 7 3.14 -19.45 15.67
N ARG A 8 2.85 -18.76 16.76
CA ARG A 8 2.10 -19.30 17.90
C ARG A 8 0.58 -19.15 17.70
N CYS A 9 0.11 -19.64 16.57
CA CYS A 9 -1.31 -19.67 16.21
C CYS A 9 -1.56 -20.77 15.16
N TRP A 10 -2.82 -21.20 15.07
CA TRP A 10 -3.28 -21.96 13.90
C TRP A 10 -4.00 -21.02 12.93
N PRO A 11 -3.80 -21.20 11.62
CA PRO A 11 -4.59 -20.47 10.63
C PRO A 11 -6.09 -20.79 10.75
N ALA A 12 -6.94 -19.84 10.38
CA ALA A 12 -8.40 -19.94 10.55
C ALA A 12 -9.15 -20.42 9.30
N CYS A 13 -8.66 -20.12 8.11
CA CYS A 13 -9.35 -20.35 6.84
C CYS A 13 -8.44 -20.97 5.77
N VAL A 14 -9.03 -21.41 4.65
CA VAL A 14 -8.27 -21.70 3.43
C VAL A 14 -7.84 -20.39 2.78
N ASP A 15 -6.76 -20.42 2.01
CA ASP A 15 -6.11 -19.23 1.44
C ASP A 15 -5.74 -18.19 2.51
N ALA A 16 -5.34 -18.67 3.70
CA ALA A 16 -5.11 -17.82 4.88
C ALA A 16 -3.87 -16.93 4.81
N ILE A 17 -3.09 -16.94 3.71
CA ILE A 17 -1.82 -16.23 3.61
C ILE A 17 -1.78 -15.38 2.35
N ASP A 18 -1.34 -14.12 2.49
CA ASP A 18 -1.14 -13.24 1.34
C ASP A 18 0.14 -12.39 1.49
N TRP A 19 0.82 -12.11 0.38
CA TRP A 19 2.10 -11.41 0.35
C TRP A 19 1.96 -10.08 -0.38
N SER A 20 2.10 -8.99 0.37
CA SER A 20 1.99 -7.64 -0.15
C SER A 20 3.12 -7.30 -1.14
N PRO A 21 2.85 -6.41 -2.12
CA PRO A 21 3.88 -5.77 -2.93
C PRO A 21 5.01 -5.10 -2.13
N ASP A 22 4.74 -4.67 -0.89
CA ASP A 22 5.73 -4.05 0.02
C ASP A 22 6.61 -5.07 0.76
N GLY A 23 6.46 -6.37 0.49
CA GLY A 23 7.28 -7.44 1.07
C GLY A 23 6.79 -7.97 2.42
N ILE A 24 5.64 -7.51 2.91
CA ILE A 24 4.97 -7.95 4.15
C ILE A 24 4.09 -9.16 3.85
N ILE A 25 4.17 -10.22 4.66
CA ILE A 25 3.25 -11.38 4.59
C ILE A 25 2.19 -11.22 5.67
N ALA A 26 0.91 -11.43 5.32
CA ALA A 26 -0.19 -11.50 6.28
C ALA A 26 -0.65 -12.95 6.41
N LEU A 27 -0.95 -13.40 7.64
CA LEU A 27 -1.52 -14.71 7.94
C LEU A 27 -2.77 -14.59 8.81
N ALA A 28 -3.91 -15.06 8.31
CA ALA A 28 -5.17 -15.12 9.03
C ALA A 28 -5.18 -16.27 10.07
N SER A 29 -5.36 -15.91 11.34
CA SER A 29 -5.57 -16.85 12.45
C SER A 29 -6.87 -16.52 13.19
N ASP A 30 -7.35 -17.44 14.01
CA ASP A 30 -8.67 -17.33 14.67
C ASP A 30 -8.79 -16.07 15.55
N GLU A 31 -7.70 -15.69 16.21
CA GLU A 31 -7.67 -14.58 17.17
C GLU A 31 -7.17 -13.26 16.55
N ARG A 32 -6.46 -13.32 15.42
CA ARG A 32 -5.70 -12.18 14.86
C ARG A 32 -5.18 -12.44 13.45
N VAL A 33 -4.77 -11.39 12.75
CA VAL A 33 -3.94 -11.51 11.55
C VAL A 33 -2.49 -11.22 11.93
N GLU A 34 -1.59 -12.18 11.70
CA GLU A 34 -0.16 -12.01 11.97
C GLU A 34 0.53 -11.39 10.74
N LEU A 35 1.16 -10.23 10.91
CA LEU A 35 2.02 -9.63 9.89
C LEU A 35 3.46 -10.04 10.10
N LEU A 36 4.10 -10.53 9.05
CA LEU A 36 5.49 -10.96 9.03
C LEU A 36 6.30 -9.96 8.21
N PHE A 37 7.25 -9.30 8.87
CA PHE A 37 8.21 -8.40 8.25
C PHE A 37 9.56 -9.11 8.11
N PRO A 38 10.19 -9.07 6.93
CA PRO A 38 11.53 -9.61 6.78
C PRO A 38 12.49 -8.79 7.64
N ASN A 39 13.26 -9.46 8.50
CA ASN A 39 14.19 -8.77 9.37
C ASN A 39 15.37 -8.23 8.53
N THR A 40 15.55 -6.92 8.55
CA THR A 40 16.67 -6.26 7.89
C THR A 40 17.93 -6.24 8.76
N ILE A 41 17.79 -6.48 10.07
CA ILE A 41 18.88 -6.55 11.05
C ILE A 41 19.73 -7.80 10.82
N ASP A 42 21.02 -7.64 11.09
CA ASP A 42 22.14 -8.50 10.74
C ASP A 42 21.95 -9.96 11.13
N PHE A 43 22.17 -10.84 10.14
CA PHE A 43 22.77 -12.14 10.41
C PHE A 43 24.26 -11.93 10.61
N GLU A 44 24.68 -11.49 11.80
CA GLU A 44 25.96 -11.98 12.27
C GLU A 44 25.80 -13.49 12.40
N ARG A 45 26.67 -14.29 11.75
CA ARG A 45 26.59 -15.76 11.77
C ARG A 45 26.51 -16.37 13.19
N ASP A 46 26.81 -15.56 14.22
CA ASP A 46 26.82 -15.94 15.63
C ASP A 46 25.62 -15.42 16.47
N GLN A 47 24.72 -14.60 15.92
CA GLN A 47 23.50 -14.13 16.63
C GLN A 47 22.23 -14.75 16.05
N VAL A 48 21.48 -15.48 16.89
CA VAL A 48 20.18 -16.08 16.55
C VAL A 48 19.09 -14.99 16.62
N ALA A 49 19.16 -13.98 15.75
CA ALA A 49 18.06 -13.05 15.56
C ALA A 49 16.96 -13.71 14.71
N PRO A 50 15.67 -13.57 15.07
CA PRO A 50 14.60 -14.12 14.25
C PRO A 50 14.58 -13.44 12.89
N GLN A 51 14.50 -14.24 11.83
CA GLN A 51 14.51 -13.78 10.44
C GLN A 51 13.26 -12.96 10.06
N TRP A 52 12.19 -13.11 10.85
CA TRP A 52 10.92 -12.43 10.65
C TRP A 52 10.47 -11.80 11.95
N GLN A 53 10.10 -10.52 11.89
CA GLN A 53 9.40 -9.84 12.98
C GLN A 53 7.90 -10.04 12.82
N HIS A 54 7.21 -10.32 13.93
CA HIS A 54 5.78 -10.59 13.97
C HIS A 54 5.05 -9.39 14.57
N VAL A 55 4.00 -8.93 13.91
CA VAL A 55 3.10 -7.87 14.40
C VAL A 55 1.67 -8.40 14.37
N PRO A 56 1.04 -8.64 15.53
CA PRO A 56 -0.31 -9.17 15.60
C PRO A 56 -1.36 -8.07 15.41
N LEU A 57 -2.26 -8.23 14.44
CA LEU A 57 -3.42 -7.37 14.25
C LEU A 57 -4.70 -8.00 14.82
N LYS A 58 -5.34 -7.28 15.73
CA LYS A 58 -6.59 -7.70 16.40
C LYS A 58 -7.82 -7.46 15.53
N VAL A 59 -7.80 -8.01 14.31
CA VAL A 59 -8.89 -7.85 13.32
C VAL A 59 -10.28 -8.21 13.85
N PRO A 60 -10.46 -9.30 14.63
CA PRO A 60 -11.79 -9.68 15.14
C PRO A 60 -12.36 -8.76 16.21
N LEU A 61 -11.54 -7.88 16.81
CA LEU A 61 -11.98 -7.01 17.91
C LEU A 61 -12.55 -5.71 17.34
N PHE A 62 -13.86 -5.51 17.52
CA PHE A 62 -14.56 -4.29 17.17
C PHE A 62 -14.90 -3.50 18.43
N SER A 63 -14.74 -2.18 18.38
CA SER A 63 -15.31 -1.29 19.39
C SER A 63 -16.83 -1.18 19.22
N THR A 64 -17.51 -0.67 20.25
CA THR A 64 -18.96 -0.44 20.20
C THR A 64 -19.32 0.65 19.18
N ASP A 65 -18.41 1.59 18.92
CA ASP A 65 -18.60 2.65 17.93
C ASP A 65 -18.51 2.09 16.51
N GLU A 66 -17.57 1.19 16.26
CA GLU A 66 -17.36 0.54 14.95
C GLU A 66 -18.42 -0.52 14.62
N LEU A 67 -18.91 -1.25 15.62
CA LEU A 67 -19.96 -2.24 15.44
C LEU A 67 -20.98 -2.11 16.57
N PRO A 68 -21.99 -1.24 16.40
CA PRO A 68 -23.02 -1.04 17.40
C PRO A 68 -23.80 -2.31 17.72
N LEU A 69 -24.33 -2.39 18.95
CA LEU A 69 -25.20 -3.49 19.36
C LEU A 69 -26.50 -3.45 18.55
N LYS A 70 -26.84 -4.58 17.91
CA LYS A 70 -28.03 -4.74 17.08
C LYS A 70 -28.98 -5.75 17.70
N GLU A 71 -30.26 -5.62 17.39
CA GLU A 71 -31.25 -6.65 17.71
C GLU A 71 -31.00 -7.91 16.85
N PRO A 72 -31.23 -9.12 17.41
CA PRO A 72 -31.08 -10.36 16.66
C PRO A 72 -31.95 -10.37 15.40
N ALA A 73 -31.40 -10.87 14.29
CA ALA A 73 -32.12 -11.01 13.04
C ALA A 73 -33.31 -11.98 13.20
N PRO A 74 -34.40 -11.74 12.47
CA PRO A 74 -35.43 -12.76 12.25
C PRO A 74 -34.85 -14.07 11.72
N ILE A 75 -35.51 -15.19 12.01
CA ILE A 75 -35.07 -16.53 11.60
C ILE A 75 -34.80 -16.63 10.08
N SER A 76 -35.55 -15.89 9.26
CA SER A 76 -35.42 -15.88 7.80
C SER A 76 -34.05 -15.42 7.31
N ASN A 77 -33.43 -14.47 8.02
CA ASN A 77 -32.15 -13.84 7.68
C ASN A 77 -31.15 -13.88 8.84
N TYR A 78 -31.36 -14.76 9.81
CA TYR A 78 -30.44 -15.00 10.92
C TYR A 78 -29.11 -15.55 10.40
N SER A 79 -28.01 -14.92 10.80
CA SER A 79 -26.65 -15.35 10.45
C SER A 79 -25.89 -15.72 11.72
N ILE A 80 -25.52 -16.99 11.84
CA ILE A 80 -24.65 -17.47 12.94
C ILE A 80 -23.35 -16.65 13.01
N GLY A 81 -22.83 -16.26 11.84
CA GLY A 81 -21.63 -15.45 11.72
C GLY A 81 -21.76 -14.08 12.40
N GLU A 82 -22.82 -13.35 12.09
CA GLU A 82 -23.02 -12.00 12.63
C GLU A 82 -23.43 -12.01 14.12
N GLU A 83 -24.19 -13.02 14.53
CA GLU A 83 -24.87 -13.01 15.83
C GLU A 83 -24.03 -13.61 16.97
N ILE A 84 -23.26 -14.66 16.69
CA ILE A 84 -22.57 -15.44 17.75
C ILE A 84 -21.10 -15.71 17.47
N SER A 85 -20.57 -15.31 16.31
CA SER A 85 -19.18 -15.59 15.96
C SER A 85 -18.22 -14.72 16.76
N ASN A 86 -17.02 -15.23 16.97
CA ASN A 86 -15.89 -14.45 17.46
C ASN A 86 -15.28 -13.53 16.39
N SER A 87 -15.96 -13.32 15.26
CA SER A 87 -15.50 -12.50 14.12
C SER A 87 -14.13 -12.89 13.57
N ALA A 88 -13.78 -14.19 13.61
CA ALA A 88 -12.52 -14.69 13.09
C ALA A 88 -12.34 -14.31 11.60
N PRO A 89 -11.12 -13.99 11.12
CA PRO A 89 -10.88 -13.65 9.72
C PRO A 89 -11.12 -14.86 8.83
N ILE A 90 -11.92 -14.70 7.78
CA ILE A 90 -12.24 -15.75 6.81
C ILE A 90 -11.56 -15.53 5.45
N ASN A 91 -11.19 -14.29 5.13
CA ASN A 91 -10.47 -13.94 3.91
C ASN A 91 -9.65 -12.66 4.14
N ILE A 92 -8.42 -12.64 3.65
CA ILE A 92 -7.52 -11.49 3.71
C ILE A 92 -6.90 -11.25 2.34
N ALA A 93 -6.71 -9.98 1.97
CA ALA A 93 -5.97 -9.63 0.76
C ALA A 93 -5.37 -8.23 0.85
N TRP A 94 -4.14 -8.08 0.37
CA TRP A 94 -3.49 -6.78 0.23
C TRP A 94 -4.08 -5.98 -0.94
N SER A 95 -4.25 -4.68 -0.72
CA SER A 95 -4.61 -3.75 -1.79
C SER A 95 -3.46 -3.58 -2.78
N PRO A 96 -3.74 -3.10 -4.00
CA PRO A 96 -2.72 -2.50 -4.84
C PRO A 96 -1.94 -1.39 -4.10
N PRO A 97 -0.65 -1.16 -4.46
CA PRO A 97 0.18 -0.16 -3.79
C PRO A 97 -0.33 1.26 -4.08
N GLY A 98 -0.25 2.15 -3.10
CA GLY A 98 -0.60 3.57 -3.27
C GLY A 98 -1.80 4.03 -2.45
N LEU A 99 -2.48 3.11 -1.78
CA LEU A 99 -3.67 3.40 -0.98
C LEU A 99 -3.33 3.86 0.45
N ALA A 100 -2.37 3.21 1.11
CA ALA A 100 -1.95 3.56 2.47
C ALA A 100 -0.91 4.70 2.50
N LYS A 101 -0.69 5.28 3.68
CA LYS A 101 0.31 6.33 3.93
C LYS A 101 1.68 5.94 3.35
N HIS A 102 2.38 6.94 2.79
CA HIS A 102 3.64 6.74 2.06
C HIS A 102 3.52 5.83 0.81
N ARG A 103 2.33 5.81 0.19
CA ARG A 103 2.01 4.99 -1.00
C ARG A 103 2.23 3.48 -0.78
N ARG A 104 1.92 3.00 0.41
CA ARG A 104 1.98 1.58 0.76
C ARG A 104 0.68 0.86 0.39
N CYS A 105 0.66 -0.46 0.59
CA CYS A 105 -0.53 -1.29 0.50
C CYS A 105 -1.32 -1.24 1.81
N ALA A 106 -2.64 -1.38 1.72
CA ALA A 106 -3.54 -1.58 2.86
C ALA A 106 -3.98 -3.04 2.93
N LEU A 107 -4.32 -3.54 4.12
CA LEU A 107 -4.81 -4.91 4.29
C LEU A 107 -6.34 -4.89 4.38
N ALA A 108 -7.01 -5.60 3.47
CA ALA A 108 -8.43 -5.89 3.61
C ALA A 108 -8.62 -7.21 4.38
N ALA A 109 -9.51 -7.21 5.35
CA ALA A 109 -9.85 -8.40 6.12
C ALA A 109 -11.37 -8.55 6.26
N LEU A 110 -11.89 -9.65 5.71
CA LEU A 110 -13.28 -10.08 5.88
C LEU A 110 -13.36 -11.04 7.06
N THR A 111 -14.30 -10.77 7.94
CA THR A 111 -14.53 -11.54 9.17
C THR A 111 -15.76 -12.43 9.06
N ALA A 112 -15.85 -13.44 9.92
CA ALA A 112 -16.99 -14.34 10.01
C ALA A 112 -18.31 -13.61 10.37
N SER A 113 -18.23 -12.40 10.93
CA SER A 113 -19.39 -11.52 11.19
C SER A 113 -19.90 -10.79 9.95
N LEU A 114 -19.35 -11.08 8.77
CA LEU A 114 -19.73 -10.49 7.48
C LEU A 114 -19.32 -9.01 7.35
N THR A 115 -18.35 -8.59 8.15
CA THR A 115 -17.77 -7.24 8.14
C THR A 115 -16.43 -7.24 7.41
N LEU A 116 -16.30 -6.41 6.39
CA LEU A 116 -15.07 -6.15 5.64
C LEU A 116 -14.45 -4.84 6.13
N SER A 117 -13.22 -4.94 6.62
CA SER A 117 -12.47 -3.79 7.14
C SER A 117 -11.14 -3.60 6.43
N ILE A 118 -10.71 -2.35 6.29
CA ILE A 118 -9.42 -1.97 5.71
C ILE A 118 -8.50 -1.44 6.80
N TRP A 119 -7.29 -1.99 6.85
CA TRP A 119 -6.26 -1.69 7.83
C TRP A 119 -5.07 -1.02 7.17
N SER A 120 -4.54 0.02 7.81
CA SER A 120 -3.34 0.73 7.36
C SER A 120 -2.46 1.09 8.56
N ALA A 121 -1.16 1.23 8.30
CA ALA A 121 -0.21 1.79 9.25
C ALA A 121 -0.14 3.32 9.11
N GLU A 122 -0.23 4.04 10.23
CA GLU A 122 -0.05 5.50 10.29
C GLU A 122 1.39 5.91 10.66
N GLY A 123 2.07 5.04 11.41
CA GLY A 123 3.45 5.21 11.87
C GLY A 123 4.41 4.19 11.27
N LYS A 124 5.18 3.52 12.14
CA LYS A 124 6.12 2.47 11.73
C LYS A 124 5.38 1.15 11.55
N PRO A 125 5.39 0.54 10.35
CA PRO A 125 4.66 -0.71 10.11
C PRO A 125 5.06 -1.87 11.03
N GLN A 126 6.28 -1.86 11.57
CA GLN A 126 6.79 -2.88 12.48
C GLN A 126 6.26 -2.77 13.92
N GLU A 127 5.48 -1.74 14.25
CA GLU A 127 4.92 -1.51 15.58
C GLU A 127 3.41 -1.79 15.58
N GLU A 128 2.91 -2.63 16.51
CA GLU A 128 1.48 -2.98 16.62
C GLU A 128 0.60 -1.74 16.73
N GLY A 129 0.99 -0.78 17.59
CA GLY A 129 0.21 0.44 17.81
C GLY A 129 0.17 1.42 16.62
N SER A 130 0.94 1.17 15.56
CA SER A 130 0.87 1.99 14.34
C SER A 130 -0.24 1.55 13.38
N TRP A 131 -0.82 0.36 13.57
CA TRP A 131 -1.88 -0.17 12.71
C TRP A 131 -3.25 0.12 13.30
N ALA A 132 -4.14 0.65 12.48
CA ALA A 132 -5.53 0.88 12.85
C ALA A 132 -6.48 0.48 11.72
N ARG A 133 -7.72 0.16 12.10
CA ARG A 133 -8.84 0.01 11.18
C ARG A 133 -9.22 1.40 10.69
N GLN A 134 -9.11 1.63 9.38
CA GLN A 134 -9.33 2.95 8.77
C GLN A 134 -10.70 3.08 8.11
N LEU A 135 -11.25 1.95 7.65
CA LEU A 135 -12.52 1.94 6.95
C LEU A 135 -13.27 0.62 7.18
N ILE A 136 -14.57 0.72 7.41
CA ILE A 136 -15.51 -0.41 7.38
C ILE A 136 -16.36 -0.26 6.12
N VAL A 137 -16.20 -1.19 5.18
CA VAL A 137 -16.86 -1.09 3.86
C VAL A 137 -18.37 -1.27 3.99
N ASN A 138 -18.82 -1.97 5.02
CA ASN A 138 -20.23 -2.22 5.30
C ASN A 138 -21.02 -0.93 5.54
N ASP A 139 -20.41 0.10 6.13
CA ASP A 139 -21.07 1.37 6.44
C ASP A 139 -21.35 2.13 5.14
N ALA A 140 -20.37 2.21 4.24
CA ALA A 140 -20.57 2.77 2.91
C ALA A 140 -21.64 2.05 2.07
N LEU A 141 -21.81 0.73 2.26
CA LEU A 141 -22.92 -0.01 1.65
C LEU A 141 -24.26 0.34 2.30
N ALA A 142 -24.30 0.51 3.62
CA ALA A 142 -25.52 0.90 4.32
C ALA A 142 -25.98 2.28 3.84
N ASP A 143 -25.07 3.26 3.79
CA ASP A 143 -25.37 4.62 3.33
C ASP A 143 -25.90 4.63 1.89
N HIS A 144 -25.25 3.87 0.98
CA HIS A 144 -25.69 3.80 -0.42
C HIS A 144 -27.07 3.13 -0.59
N PHE A 145 -27.36 2.09 0.19
CA PHE A 145 -28.60 1.34 0.06
C PHE A 145 -29.75 1.89 0.91
N GLU A 146 -29.51 2.85 1.79
CA GLU A 146 -30.53 3.55 2.56
C GLU A 146 -31.48 4.32 1.63
N ASP A 147 -30.93 5.01 0.62
CA ASP A 147 -31.70 5.78 -0.37
C ASP A 147 -32.28 4.93 -1.51
N CYS A 148 -31.91 3.65 -1.60
CA CYS A 148 -32.26 2.74 -2.70
C CYS A 148 -33.51 1.90 -2.39
N ASP A 149 -34.67 2.58 -2.36
CA ASP A 149 -35.94 1.97 -1.94
C ASP A 149 -36.67 1.16 -3.02
N ASP A 150 -36.40 1.39 -4.31
CA ASP A 150 -37.19 0.84 -5.42
C ASP A 150 -36.96 -0.65 -5.70
N GLU A 151 -35.81 -1.20 -5.29
CA GLU A 151 -35.45 -2.59 -5.58
C GLU A 151 -35.93 -3.54 -4.46
N LEU A 152 -36.81 -4.49 -4.79
CA LEU A 152 -37.38 -5.44 -3.82
C LEU A 152 -36.43 -6.60 -3.52
N SER A 153 -36.23 -6.92 -2.24
CA SER A 153 -35.54 -8.15 -1.84
C SER A 153 -36.46 -9.36 -1.96
N HIS A 154 -35.90 -10.47 -2.43
CA HIS A 154 -36.61 -11.77 -2.48
C HIS A 154 -36.67 -12.47 -1.12
N VAL A 155 -35.94 -11.98 -0.11
CA VAL A 155 -35.81 -12.61 1.20
C VAL A 155 -36.70 -11.94 2.24
N THR A 156 -36.83 -10.62 2.20
CA THR A 156 -37.56 -9.84 3.22
C THR A 156 -38.32 -8.67 2.62
N VAL A 157 -39.45 -8.34 3.23
CA VAL A 157 -40.27 -7.17 2.89
C VAL A 157 -39.91 -5.98 3.79
N SER A 158 -39.21 -6.20 4.90
CA SER A 158 -38.82 -5.14 5.83
C SER A 158 -37.62 -4.35 5.29
N SER A 159 -37.75 -3.03 5.19
CA SER A 159 -36.67 -2.14 4.72
C SER A 159 -35.41 -2.26 5.61
N LYS A 160 -35.58 -2.33 6.94
CA LYS A 160 -34.47 -2.51 7.90
C LYS A 160 -33.69 -3.80 7.66
N GLU A 161 -34.40 -4.91 7.44
CA GLU A 161 -33.76 -6.21 7.19
C GLU A 161 -33.16 -6.31 5.80
N ARG A 162 -33.75 -5.61 4.81
CA ARG A 162 -33.21 -5.50 3.46
C ARG A 162 -31.87 -4.75 3.48
N LEU A 163 -31.82 -3.61 4.16
CA LEU A 163 -30.60 -2.84 4.36
C LEU A 163 -29.51 -3.70 5.01
N ARG A 164 -29.88 -4.44 6.07
CA ARG A 164 -28.98 -5.37 6.76
C ARG A 164 -28.42 -6.45 5.84
N LEU A 165 -29.23 -7.05 4.97
CA LEU A 165 -28.75 -8.04 3.99
C LEU A 165 -27.80 -7.40 2.98
N ARG A 166 -28.11 -6.18 2.53
CA ARG A 166 -27.31 -5.46 1.54
C ARG A 166 -25.97 -4.96 2.07
N SER A 167 -25.88 -4.69 3.37
CA SER A 167 -24.63 -4.30 4.03
C SER A 167 -23.72 -5.48 4.38
N ARG A 168 -24.24 -6.71 4.51
CA ARG A 168 -23.45 -7.90 4.89
C ARG A 168 -22.61 -8.39 3.72
N ILE A 169 -21.29 -8.42 3.86
CA ILE A 169 -20.36 -8.83 2.79
C ILE A 169 -20.03 -10.32 2.90
N ARG A 170 -20.06 -11.03 1.76
CA ARG A 170 -19.84 -12.49 1.66
C ARG A 170 -18.51 -12.85 1.00
N ALA A 171 -18.14 -12.13 -0.05
CA ALA A 171 -16.87 -12.27 -0.73
C ALA A 171 -16.39 -10.91 -1.26
N PHE A 172 -15.08 -10.77 -1.48
CA PHE A 172 -14.51 -9.57 -2.07
C PHE A 172 -13.31 -9.91 -2.97
N ALA A 173 -13.01 -9.01 -3.91
CA ALA A 173 -11.82 -9.06 -4.74
C ALA A 173 -11.33 -7.65 -5.09
N TRP A 174 -10.05 -7.38 -4.86
CA TRP A 174 -9.41 -6.15 -5.34
C TRP A 174 -9.28 -6.17 -6.86
N ALA A 175 -9.54 -5.03 -7.51
CA ALA A 175 -9.15 -4.83 -8.88
C ALA A 175 -7.62 -4.71 -8.96
N PRO A 176 -6.96 -5.36 -9.94
CA PRO A 176 -5.54 -5.13 -10.20
C PRO A 176 -5.26 -3.67 -10.59
N THR A 177 -4.00 -3.23 -10.49
CA THR A 177 -3.57 -1.90 -10.96
C THR A 177 -3.85 -1.72 -12.44
N LEU A 178 -4.24 -0.51 -12.86
CA LEU A 178 -4.45 -0.24 -14.28
C LEU A 178 -3.08 -0.23 -14.99
N PRO A 179 -2.95 -0.84 -16.17
CA PRO A 179 -1.70 -0.80 -16.91
C PRO A 179 -1.40 0.65 -17.35
N GLY A 180 -0.15 1.06 -17.16
CA GLY A 180 0.34 2.31 -17.72
C GLY A 180 0.53 2.21 -19.24
N PRO A 181 0.59 3.34 -19.96
CA PRO A 181 0.92 3.37 -21.39
C PRO A 181 2.37 2.95 -21.69
N GLU A 182 3.22 2.93 -20.67
CA GLU A 182 4.63 2.58 -20.78
C GLU A 182 4.87 1.14 -20.33
N SER A 183 5.58 0.38 -21.17
CA SER A 183 5.86 -1.04 -20.96
C SER A 183 7.05 -1.31 -20.03
N THR A 184 7.63 -0.29 -19.40
CA THR A 184 8.85 -0.42 -18.58
C THR A 184 8.49 -0.28 -17.11
N GLY A 185 8.81 -1.30 -16.32
CA GLY A 185 8.67 -1.24 -14.87
C GLY A 185 9.60 -0.20 -14.24
N VAL A 186 9.19 0.39 -13.12
CA VAL A 186 10.04 1.24 -12.28
C VAL A 186 10.12 0.72 -10.85
N VAL A 187 11.24 1.01 -10.18
CA VAL A 187 11.45 0.67 -8.77
C VAL A 187 11.02 1.82 -7.86
N GLY A 188 10.11 1.57 -6.93
CA GLY A 188 9.69 2.48 -5.87
C GLY A 188 8.78 3.62 -6.35
N THR A 189 9.35 4.62 -7.04
CA THR A 189 8.62 5.80 -7.52
C THR A 189 7.78 5.45 -8.74
N HIS A 190 6.45 5.55 -8.64
CA HIS A 190 5.54 5.33 -9.77
C HIS A 190 5.14 6.66 -10.40
N LEU A 191 4.90 6.68 -11.71
CA LEU A 191 4.44 7.89 -12.41
C LEU A 191 3.04 8.32 -11.96
N LEU A 192 2.14 7.35 -11.91
CA LEU A 192 0.76 7.52 -11.48
C LEU A 192 0.41 6.36 -10.54
N TYR A 193 -0.44 6.66 -9.56
CA TYR A 193 -1.13 5.66 -8.77
C TYR A 193 -2.58 5.65 -9.23
N ASP A 194 -3.05 4.48 -9.60
CA ASP A 194 -4.40 4.33 -10.14
C ASP A 194 -5.45 4.39 -9.02
N ARG A 195 -6.71 4.34 -9.45
CA ARG A 195 -7.84 4.22 -8.52
C ARG A 195 -7.86 2.82 -7.93
N HIS A 196 -8.05 2.77 -6.62
CA HIS A 196 -8.21 1.51 -5.89
C HIS A 196 -9.68 1.10 -5.97
N MET A 197 -9.96 0.02 -6.69
CA MET A 197 -11.32 -0.50 -6.86
C MET A 197 -11.46 -1.86 -6.17
N LEU A 198 -12.65 -2.13 -5.66
CA LEU A 198 -12.99 -3.33 -4.92
C LEU A 198 -14.36 -3.83 -5.39
N ALA A 199 -14.45 -5.12 -5.71
CA ALA A 199 -15.74 -5.79 -5.91
C ALA A 199 -16.12 -6.54 -4.63
N VAL A 200 -17.38 -6.45 -4.22
CA VAL A 200 -17.94 -7.19 -3.09
C VAL A 200 -19.26 -7.84 -3.46
N SER A 201 -19.56 -8.99 -2.87
CA SER A 201 -20.90 -9.58 -2.89
C SER A 201 -21.57 -9.43 -1.53
N ASN A 202 -22.88 -9.23 -1.54
CA ASN A 202 -23.67 -9.15 -0.32
C ASN A 202 -24.64 -10.32 -0.11
N ASP A 203 -25.35 -10.30 1.02
CA ASP A 203 -26.30 -11.34 1.44
C ASP A 203 -27.70 -11.20 0.79
N ASP A 204 -27.90 -10.14 -0.02
CA ASP A 204 -29.07 -9.94 -0.88
C ASP A 204 -28.72 -10.18 -2.37
N ASN A 205 -27.59 -10.85 -2.62
CA ASN A 205 -27.12 -11.30 -3.92
C ASN A 205 -26.83 -10.20 -4.95
N TYR A 206 -26.34 -9.06 -4.47
CA TYR A 206 -25.76 -8.02 -5.31
C TYR A 206 -24.27 -8.23 -5.50
N LEU A 207 -23.80 -7.83 -6.67
CA LEU A 207 -22.41 -7.55 -6.95
C LEU A 207 -22.22 -6.03 -6.95
N VAL A 208 -21.40 -5.53 -6.03
CA VAL A 208 -21.18 -4.08 -5.83
C VAL A 208 -19.73 -3.75 -6.11
N PHE A 209 -19.50 -2.70 -6.88
CA PHE A 209 -18.18 -2.18 -7.22
C PHE A 209 -17.96 -0.86 -6.50
N LEU A 210 -16.90 -0.79 -5.72
CA LEU A 210 -16.55 0.36 -4.90
C LEU A 210 -15.21 0.95 -5.34
N LYS A 211 -15.10 2.26 -5.19
CA LYS A 211 -13.84 3.00 -5.22
C LYS A 211 -13.45 3.32 -3.79
N ILE A 212 -12.19 3.04 -3.44
CA ILE A 212 -11.66 3.34 -2.11
C ILE A 212 -10.66 4.48 -2.25
N GLU A 213 -10.89 5.51 -1.45
CA GLU A 213 -10.05 6.70 -1.37
C GLU A 213 -9.48 6.86 0.03
N SER A 214 -8.27 7.41 0.08
CA SER A 214 -7.57 7.78 1.29
C SER A 214 -6.98 9.17 1.14
N PRO A 215 -6.52 9.79 2.23
CA PRO A 215 -5.79 11.07 2.16
C PRO A 215 -4.55 10.97 1.27
N THR A 216 -3.93 9.80 1.20
CA THR A 216 -2.77 9.57 0.35
C THR A 216 -3.16 9.43 -1.13
N SER A 217 -4.22 8.68 -1.44
CA SER A 217 -4.66 8.49 -2.83
C SER A 217 -5.19 9.78 -3.45
N THR A 218 -5.77 10.67 -2.64
CA THR A 218 -6.37 11.94 -3.06
C THR A 218 -5.42 13.15 -2.96
N LEU A 219 -4.13 12.93 -2.69
CA LEU A 219 -3.13 14.00 -2.52
C LEU A 219 -3.49 15.02 -1.41
N GLY A 220 -4.14 14.53 -0.36
CA GLY A 220 -4.57 15.27 0.82
C GLY A 220 -5.85 16.07 0.65
N VAL A 221 -6.57 15.91 -0.48
CA VAL A 221 -7.88 16.55 -0.70
C VAL A 221 -8.90 16.03 0.32
N GLU A 222 -8.96 14.71 0.51
CA GLU A 222 -9.75 14.07 1.55
C GLU A 222 -8.93 13.97 2.85
N ARG A 223 -9.61 14.12 4.00
CA ARG A 223 -8.98 14.00 5.34
C ARG A 223 -8.99 12.58 5.86
N ASP A 224 -10.03 11.83 5.50
CA ASP A 224 -10.30 10.50 6.01
C ASP A 224 -10.42 9.50 4.87
N TRP A 225 -10.51 8.22 5.23
CA TRP A 225 -10.76 7.16 4.27
C TRP A 225 -12.23 7.12 3.90
N ARG A 226 -12.49 6.84 2.63
CA ARG A 226 -13.86 6.80 2.09
C ARG A 226 -14.00 5.66 1.10
N ALA A 227 -15.16 5.00 1.12
CA ALA A 227 -15.58 4.09 0.06
C ALA A 227 -16.81 4.68 -0.64
N ASP A 228 -16.74 4.80 -1.95
CA ASP A 228 -17.86 5.22 -2.79
C ASP A 228 -18.31 4.07 -3.67
N VAL A 229 -19.61 3.79 -3.69
CA VAL A 229 -20.19 2.82 -4.62
C VAL A 229 -20.19 3.41 -6.03
N LEU A 230 -19.46 2.77 -6.94
CA LEU A 230 -19.41 3.15 -8.36
C LEU A 230 -20.62 2.64 -9.11
N MET A 231 -20.99 1.38 -8.85
CA MET A 231 -22.14 0.71 -9.45
C MET A 231 -22.49 -0.55 -8.67
N HIS A 232 -23.75 -0.98 -8.77
CA HIS A 232 -24.22 -2.27 -8.25
C HIS A 232 -25.05 -2.99 -9.31
N GLU A 233 -25.05 -4.31 -9.26
CA GLU A 233 -25.89 -5.16 -10.10
C GLU A 233 -26.55 -6.22 -9.22
N SER A 234 -27.87 -6.35 -9.33
CA SER A 234 -28.65 -7.37 -8.64
C SER A 234 -28.68 -8.65 -9.46
N PHE A 235 -28.37 -9.79 -8.85
CA PHE A 235 -28.66 -11.07 -9.47
C PHE A 235 -30.07 -11.54 -9.13
N ALA A 236 -30.94 -11.62 -10.15
CA ALA A 236 -32.26 -12.22 -10.00
C ALA A 236 -32.15 -13.75 -10.03
N PRO A 237 -32.39 -14.44 -8.90
CA PRO A 237 -32.35 -15.89 -8.87
C PRO A 237 -33.43 -16.51 -9.78
N PRO A 238 -33.18 -17.68 -10.38
CA PRO A 238 -34.20 -18.41 -11.15
C PRO A 238 -35.48 -18.57 -10.33
N SER A 239 -36.65 -18.37 -10.95
CA SER A 239 -37.94 -18.33 -10.23
C SER A 239 -38.26 -19.61 -9.45
N ASP A 240 -37.71 -20.75 -9.88
CA ASP A 240 -37.83 -22.06 -9.26
C ASP A 240 -36.93 -22.24 -8.01
N THR A 241 -35.99 -21.33 -7.78
CA THR A 241 -35.12 -21.29 -6.59
C THR A 241 -35.60 -20.28 -5.55
N ILE A 242 -36.67 -19.53 -5.82
CA ILE A 242 -37.24 -18.55 -4.91
C ILE A 242 -38.33 -19.22 -4.06
N PHE A 243 -38.05 -19.37 -2.76
CA PHE A 243 -38.99 -19.94 -1.80
C PHE A 243 -39.49 -18.87 -0.83
N SER A 244 -40.81 -18.64 -0.82
CA SER A 244 -41.43 -17.69 0.12
C SER A 244 -41.37 -18.17 1.58
N ARG A 245 -41.31 -19.49 1.80
CA ARG A 245 -41.11 -20.15 3.11
C ARG A 245 -40.33 -21.46 2.92
N PRO A 246 -38.98 -21.43 2.90
CA PRO A 246 -38.17 -22.64 2.80
C PRO A 246 -38.28 -23.42 4.12
N ASN A 247 -39.12 -24.45 4.16
CA ASN A 247 -39.40 -25.21 5.39
C ASN A 247 -38.52 -26.46 5.52
N VAL A 248 -37.86 -26.85 4.44
CA VAL A 248 -36.89 -27.96 4.44
C VAL A 248 -35.51 -27.46 4.08
N PHE A 249 -34.50 -28.16 4.59
CA PHE A 249 -33.09 -27.84 4.33
C PHE A 249 -32.76 -27.81 2.83
N GLU A 250 -33.41 -28.65 2.02
CA GLU A 250 -33.22 -28.66 0.57
C GLU A 250 -33.67 -27.35 -0.09
N ASP A 251 -34.81 -26.78 0.33
CA ASP A 251 -35.29 -25.48 -0.16
C ASP A 251 -34.32 -24.37 0.25
N MET A 252 -33.82 -24.40 1.50
CA MET A 252 -32.84 -23.43 2.00
C MET A 252 -31.52 -23.51 1.22
N ILE A 253 -31.08 -24.71 0.85
CA ILE A 253 -29.90 -24.92 0.02
C ILE A 253 -30.16 -24.43 -1.40
N LYS A 254 -31.28 -24.79 -2.03
CA LYS A 254 -31.56 -24.39 -3.42
C LYS A 254 -31.68 -22.88 -3.58
N GLN A 255 -32.13 -22.18 -2.54
CA GLN A 255 -32.21 -20.73 -2.56
C GLN A 255 -30.82 -20.08 -2.79
N GLN A 256 -30.67 -19.40 -3.93
CA GLN A 256 -29.50 -18.56 -4.22
C GLN A 256 -29.59 -17.27 -3.39
N ARG A 257 -28.85 -17.22 -2.28
CA ARG A 257 -28.84 -16.07 -1.36
C ARG A 257 -27.68 -15.12 -1.58
N HIS A 258 -26.52 -15.64 -1.98
CA HIS A 258 -25.32 -14.83 -2.17
C HIS A 258 -24.33 -15.49 -3.11
N ILE A 259 -23.48 -14.67 -3.71
CA ILE A 259 -22.30 -15.08 -4.47
C ILE A 259 -21.20 -15.46 -3.48
N SER A 260 -20.67 -16.68 -3.60
CA SER A 260 -19.67 -17.23 -2.66
C SER A 260 -18.22 -16.92 -3.05
N HIS A 261 -17.94 -16.72 -4.33
CA HIS A 261 -16.61 -16.42 -4.84
C HIS A 261 -16.65 -15.32 -5.88
N ILE A 262 -15.65 -14.43 -5.84
CA ILE A 262 -15.43 -13.36 -6.81
C ILE A 262 -13.95 -13.38 -7.18
N ALA A 263 -13.65 -13.22 -8.47
CA ALA A 263 -12.30 -13.06 -8.96
C ALA A 263 -12.24 -12.00 -10.07
N TRP A 264 -11.40 -10.99 -9.90
CA TRP A 264 -11.22 -9.89 -10.85
C TRP A 264 -9.97 -10.12 -11.70
N SER A 265 -10.11 -10.11 -13.04
CA SER A 265 -8.98 -10.31 -13.95
C SER A 265 -8.03 -9.11 -14.01
N PRO A 266 -6.79 -9.30 -14.49
CA PRO A 266 -5.95 -8.19 -14.94
C PRO A 266 -6.65 -7.32 -15.97
N TRP A 267 -6.26 -6.06 -16.02
CA TRP A 267 -6.72 -5.11 -17.03
C TRP A 267 -5.88 -5.21 -18.31
N ILE A 268 -6.54 -5.02 -19.45
CA ILE A 268 -5.91 -4.83 -20.75
C ILE A 268 -6.28 -3.45 -21.30
N ILE A 269 -5.43 -2.91 -22.17
CA ILE A 269 -5.72 -1.67 -22.88
C ILE A 269 -6.14 -2.03 -24.30
N TYR A 270 -7.34 -1.59 -24.70
CA TYR A 270 -7.84 -1.73 -26.06
C TYR A 270 -8.56 -0.43 -26.44
N ASP A 271 -8.22 0.15 -27.60
CA ASP A 271 -8.83 1.39 -28.10
C ASP A 271 -8.95 2.53 -27.04
N ASP A 272 -7.85 2.81 -26.33
CA ASP A 272 -7.76 3.83 -25.25
C ASP A 272 -8.72 3.60 -24.05
N SER A 273 -9.30 2.41 -23.94
CA SER A 273 -10.15 1.97 -22.82
C SER A 273 -9.53 0.79 -22.09
N TYR A 274 -9.85 0.68 -20.80
CA TYR A 274 -9.41 -0.44 -19.98
C TYR A 274 -10.48 -1.53 -19.96
N HIS A 275 -10.12 -2.74 -20.35
CA HIS A 275 -11.01 -3.89 -20.30
C HIS A 275 -10.53 -4.91 -19.28
N SER A 276 -11.46 -5.50 -18.55
CA SER A 276 -11.22 -6.56 -17.55
C SER A 276 -12.44 -7.47 -17.50
N VAL A 277 -12.36 -8.59 -16.80
CA VAL A 277 -13.46 -9.54 -16.63
C VAL A 277 -13.60 -9.85 -15.14
N ILE A 278 -14.82 -9.69 -14.63
CA ILE A 278 -15.20 -10.18 -13.31
C ILE A 278 -15.84 -11.56 -13.47
N VAL A 279 -15.41 -12.52 -12.65
CA VAL A 279 -16.02 -13.84 -12.59
C VAL A 279 -16.51 -14.09 -11.18
N TYR A 280 -17.72 -14.64 -11.09
CA TYR A 280 -18.35 -14.98 -9.83
C TYR A 280 -19.08 -16.33 -9.89
N ALA A 281 -19.20 -16.97 -8.73
CA ALA A 281 -19.84 -18.27 -8.59
C ALA A 281 -21.23 -18.15 -7.96
N THR A 282 -22.21 -18.80 -8.59
CA THR A 282 -23.54 -19.04 -8.02
C THR A 282 -23.62 -20.46 -7.45
N ASN A 283 -24.78 -20.85 -6.92
CA ASN A 283 -25.05 -22.20 -6.46
C ASN A 283 -24.97 -23.27 -7.57
N GLU A 284 -25.20 -22.90 -8.83
CA GLU A 284 -25.40 -23.84 -9.95
C GLU A 284 -24.42 -23.64 -11.11
N ASP A 285 -23.86 -22.45 -11.26
CA ASP A 285 -22.99 -22.10 -12.38
C ASP A 285 -21.91 -21.08 -11.99
N VAL A 286 -20.96 -20.89 -12.90
CA VAL A 286 -19.99 -19.79 -12.85
C VAL A 286 -20.36 -18.80 -13.93
N ARG A 287 -20.26 -17.50 -13.64
CA ARG A 287 -20.66 -16.44 -14.55
C ARG A 287 -19.57 -15.39 -14.68
N ALA A 288 -19.56 -14.73 -15.83
CA ALA A 288 -18.54 -13.76 -16.17
C ALA A 288 -19.16 -12.53 -16.84
N GLN A 289 -18.61 -11.36 -16.54
CA GLN A 289 -18.98 -10.10 -17.20
C GLN A 289 -17.73 -9.33 -17.58
N ALA A 290 -17.71 -8.80 -18.80
CA ALA A 290 -16.68 -7.88 -19.21
C ALA A 290 -16.94 -6.50 -18.60
N ILE A 291 -15.87 -5.90 -18.09
CA ILE A 291 -15.83 -4.57 -17.51
C ILE A 291 -15.07 -3.69 -18.49
N THR A 292 -15.70 -2.58 -18.87
CA THR A 292 -15.02 -1.50 -19.58
C THR A 292 -14.91 -0.29 -18.67
N TYR A 293 -13.72 0.27 -18.55
CA TYR A 293 -13.44 1.46 -17.75
C TYR A 293 -12.79 2.54 -18.61
N THR A 294 -13.49 3.67 -18.74
CA THR A 294 -13.08 4.78 -19.60
C THR A 294 -13.37 6.11 -18.89
N SER A 295 -12.37 6.98 -18.80
CA SER A 295 -12.53 8.36 -18.28
C SER A 295 -13.26 8.47 -16.94
N GLY A 296 -13.03 7.53 -16.02
CA GLY A 296 -13.64 7.57 -14.69
C GLY A 296 -15.01 6.90 -14.57
N ARG A 297 -15.56 6.36 -15.66
CA ARG A 297 -16.82 5.63 -15.68
C ARG A 297 -16.56 4.15 -15.94
N MET A 298 -17.26 3.31 -15.19
CA MET A 298 -17.25 1.86 -15.33
C MET A 298 -18.58 1.41 -15.95
N THR A 299 -18.50 0.48 -16.90
CA THR A 299 -19.67 -0.15 -17.53
C THR A 299 -19.48 -1.66 -17.57
N LEU A 300 -20.57 -2.39 -17.37
CA LEU A 300 -20.62 -3.85 -17.48
C LEU A 300 -21.30 -4.24 -18.79
N ASP A 301 -20.74 -5.24 -19.44
CA ASP A 301 -21.37 -5.90 -20.60
C ASP A 301 -22.32 -7.02 -20.14
N ASN A 302 -22.96 -7.66 -21.12
CA ASN A 302 -23.89 -8.76 -20.88
C ASN A 302 -23.21 -9.93 -20.15
N GLU A 303 -23.95 -10.52 -19.22
CA GLU A 303 -23.54 -11.69 -18.46
C GLU A 303 -23.37 -12.93 -19.35
N VAL A 304 -22.25 -13.63 -19.18
CA VAL A 304 -21.94 -14.89 -19.85
C VAL A 304 -21.95 -16.02 -18.83
N ILE A 305 -22.76 -17.05 -19.08
CA ILE A 305 -22.90 -18.22 -18.19
C ILE A 305 -21.94 -19.32 -18.63
N TYR A 306 -21.06 -19.75 -17.74
CA TYR A 306 -20.18 -20.90 -17.93
C TYR A 306 -20.86 -22.16 -17.38
N VAL A 307 -21.65 -22.79 -18.25
CA VAL A 307 -22.47 -23.97 -17.91
C VAL A 307 -21.59 -25.18 -17.55
N GLY A 308 -21.99 -25.89 -16.50
CA GLY A 308 -21.37 -27.16 -16.09
C GLY A 308 -20.27 -27.03 -15.03
N TYR A 309 -20.04 -25.84 -14.48
CA TYR A 309 -19.10 -25.60 -13.38
C TYR A 309 -19.87 -25.19 -12.13
N VAL A 310 -19.83 -26.02 -11.09
CA VAL A 310 -20.47 -25.75 -9.80
C VAL A 310 -19.36 -25.54 -8.77
N LEU A 311 -19.30 -24.35 -8.18
CA LEU A 311 -18.24 -23.96 -7.22
C LEU A 311 -18.76 -23.67 -5.81
N ARG A 312 -20.04 -23.92 -5.53
CA ARG A 312 -20.68 -23.57 -4.25
C ARG A 312 -19.91 -23.99 -3.00
N TYR A 313 -19.31 -25.18 -3.03
CA TYR A 313 -18.53 -25.75 -1.92
C TYR A 313 -17.05 -25.94 -2.26
N ASP A 314 -16.64 -25.49 -3.45
CA ASP A 314 -15.30 -25.64 -4.01
C ASP A 314 -14.70 -24.25 -4.26
N GLY A 315 -13.77 -24.14 -5.19
CA GLY A 315 -12.92 -22.97 -5.35
C GLY A 315 -11.56 -23.16 -4.68
N PRO A 316 -10.58 -22.30 -4.99
CA PRO A 316 -10.76 -20.91 -5.43
C PRO A 316 -10.90 -20.75 -6.95
N MET A 317 -11.19 -19.51 -7.37
CA MET A 317 -11.03 -19.05 -8.76
C MET A 317 -9.80 -18.15 -8.81
N LYS A 318 -8.83 -18.45 -9.67
CA LYS A 318 -7.57 -17.68 -9.73
C LYS A 318 -7.19 -17.31 -11.16
N TRP A 319 -7.11 -16.01 -11.41
CA TRP A 319 -6.62 -15.45 -12.66
C TRP A 319 -5.10 -15.61 -12.79
N PHE A 320 -4.66 -15.82 -14.02
CA PHE A 320 -3.26 -15.61 -14.41
C PHE A 320 -3.01 -14.11 -14.58
N ASP A 321 -1.90 -13.61 -14.07
CA ASP A 321 -1.70 -12.16 -13.88
C ASP A 321 -1.37 -11.38 -15.16
N LYS A 322 -1.09 -12.09 -16.25
CA LYS A 322 -0.71 -11.48 -17.54
C LYS A 322 -1.74 -11.85 -18.61
N SER A 323 -2.03 -10.91 -19.51
CA SER A 323 -2.83 -11.22 -20.70
C SER A 323 -1.99 -11.99 -21.73
N GLU A 324 -2.56 -13.02 -22.34
CA GLU A 324 -1.99 -13.73 -23.48
C GLU A 324 -2.49 -13.09 -24.79
N GLY A 325 -1.59 -12.75 -25.71
CA GLY A 325 -1.99 -12.21 -27.02
C GLY A 325 -2.78 -10.89 -26.99
N GLY A 326 -2.76 -10.14 -25.88
CA GLY A 326 -3.35 -8.81 -25.72
C GLY A 326 -4.85 -8.78 -25.39
N ASN A 327 -5.62 -9.80 -25.78
CA ASN A 327 -7.08 -9.86 -25.50
C ASN A 327 -7.54 -11.14 -24.80
N ARG A 328 -6.61 -12.03 -24.43
CA ARG A 328 -6.94 -13.30 -23.79
C ARG A 328 -6.48 -13.29 -22.35
N LEU A 329 -7.35 -13.75 -21.46
CA LEU A 329 -7.13 -13.86 -20.03
C LEU A 329 -7.24 -15.33 -19.64
N LYS A 330 -6.42 -15.80 -18.70
CA LYS A 330 -6.50 -17.20 -18.24
C LYS A 330 -7.04 -17.28 -16.82
N LEU A 331 -7.96 -18.21 -16.60
CA LEU A 331 -8.62 -18.44 -15.33
C LEU A 331 -8.54 -19.93 -14.94
N ALA A 332 -8.04 -20.22 -13.74
CA ALA A 332 -8.13 -21.54 -13.14
C ALA A 332 -9.37 -21.63 -12.24
N LEU A 333 -10.25 -22.59 -12.52
CA LEU A 333 -11.42 -22.95 -11.75
C LEU A 333 -11.22 -24.32 -11.12
N PHE A 334 -11.44 -24.43 -9.81
CA PHE A 334 -11.27 -25.69 -9.07
C PHE A 334 -12.62 -26.22 -8.65
N THR A 335 -13.09 -27.27 -9.34
CA THR A 335 -14.31 -28.01 -8.98
C THR A 335 -13.99 -29.14 -8.00
N ASN A 336 -15.01 -29.82 -7.48
CA ASN A 336 -14.87 -31.01 -6.63
C ASN A 336 -13.87 -32.06 -7.15
N THR A 337 -13.79 -32.26 -8.47
CA THR A 337 -13.02 -33.38 -9.06
C THR A 337 -11.93 -32.94 -10.03
N GLU A 338 -12.13 -31.83 -10.73
CA GLU A 338 -11.23 -31.38 -11.79
C GLU A 338 -10.83 -29.91 -11.64
N LEU A 339 -9.60 -29.62 -12.05
CA LEU A 339 -9.14 -28.29 -12.40
C LEU A 339 -9.57 -28.02 -13.85
N VAL A 340 -10.20 -26.87 -14.06
CA VAL A 340 -10.55 -26.35 -15.38
C VAL A 340 -9.81 -25.04 -15.60
N CYS A 341 -8.90 -25.01 -16.57
CA CYS A 341 -8.26 -23.78 -17.02
C CYS A 341 -8.99 -23.26 -18.27
N LEU A 342 -9.50 -22.04 -18.19
CA LEU A 342 -10.22 -21.36 -19.25
C LEU A 342 -9.37 -20.22 -19.81
N THR A 343 -9.30 -20.10 -21.13
CA THR A 343 -8.83 -18.90 -21.81
C THR A 343 -10.05 -18.11 -22.25
N ILE A 344 -10.20 -16.91 -21.71
CA ILE A 344 -11.38 -16.05 -21.81
C ILE A 344 -11.02 -14.79 -22.60
N SER A 345 -11.95 -14.34 -23.44
CA SER A 345 -11.86 -13.05 -24.13
C SER A 345 -12.11 -11.91 -23.14
N ALA A 346 -11.19 -10.94 -23.09
CA ALA A 346 -11.32 -9.77 -22.23
C ALA A 346 -12.40 -8.78 -22.68
N LEU A 347 -12.89 -8.89 -23.93
CA LEU A 347 -13.84 -7.95 -24.52
C LEU A 347 -15.29 -8.31 -24.24
N ASP A 348 -15.60 -9.59 -24.15
CA ASP A 348 -16.99 -10.09 -24.05
C ASP A 348 -17.12 -11.24 -23.05
N ALA A 349 -16.08 -11.56 -22.30
CA ALA A 349 -16.02 -12.66 -21.34
C ALA A 349 -16.32 -14.05 -21.93
N SER A 350 -16.24 -14.23 -23.26
CA SER A 350 -16.49 -15.52 -23.90
C SER A 350 -15.33 -16.52 -23.70
N ILE A 351 -15.64 -17.81 -23.58
CA ILE A 351 -14.62 -18.88 -23.50
C ILE A 351 -14.05 -19.15 -24.89
N ILE A 352 -12.73 -18.97 -25.04
CA ILE A 352 -11.99 -19.23 -26.27
C ILE A 352 -11.43 -20.66 -26.26
N GLU A 353 -10.74 -21.04 -25.18
CA GLU A 353 -10.08 -22.34 -25.03
C GLU A 353 -10.32 -22.92 -23.64
N LYS A 354 -10.29 -24.26 -23.54
CA LYS A 354 -10.50 -25.00 -22.29
C LYS A 354 -9.48 -26.13 -22.20
N SER A 355 -8.85 -26.26 -21.04
CA SER A 355 -8.06 -27.42 -20.64
C SER A 355 -8.50 -27.93 -19.27
N THR A 356 -8.47 -29.25 -19.05
CA THR A 356 -8.89 -29.86 -17.78
C THR A 356 -7.84 -30.83 -17.25
N HIS A 357 -7.82 -31.01 -15.93
CA HIS A 357 -6.95 -31.95 -15.26
C HIS A 357 -7.66 -32.55 -14.04
N ASP A 358 -7.67 -33.89 -13.92
CA ASP A 358 -8.20 -34.60 -12.76
C ASP A 358 -7.35 -34.32 -11.51
N LEU A 359 -7.97 -34.02 -10.37
CA LEU A 359 -7.25 -33.67 -9.15
C LEU A 359 -6.91 -34.90 -8.29
N ASP A 360 -6.57 -36.02 -8.92
CA ASP A 360 -6.18 -37.28 -8.29
C ASP A 360 -7.26 -37.87 -7.35
N GLY A 361 -8.54 -37.53 -7.58
CA GLY A 361 -9.66 -37.95 -6.71
C GLY A 361 -9.62 -37.35 -5.30
N ARG A 362 -8.96 -36.20 -5.11
CA ARG A 362 -8.98 -35.47 -3.83
C ARG A 362 -10.39 -34.98 -3.47
N TRP A 363 -10.67 -34.86 -2.17
CA TRP A 363 -12.01 -34.59 -1.62
C TRP A 363 -12.05 -33.42 -0.63
N ASP A 364 -10.88 -32.91 -0.25
CA ASP A 364 -10.71 -31.77 0.64
C ASP A 364 -10.54 -30.47 -0.17
N PRO A 365 -10.94 -29.31 0.40
CA PRO A 365 -10.90 -28.04 -0.32
C PRO A 365 -9.48 -27.66 -0.74
N ILE A 366 -9.40 -26.98 -1.87
CA ILE A 366 -8.14 -26.39 -2.35
C ILE A 366 -7.78 -25.24 -1.42
N SER A 367 -6.63 -25.36 -0.78
CA SER A 367 -6.20 -24.43 0.27
C SER A 367 -5.37 -23.28 -0.26
N GLY A 368 -4.73 -23.42 -1.42
CA GLY A 368 -3.84 -22.39 -1.96
C GLY A 368 -3.41 -22.69 -3.38
N VAL A 369 -3.36 -21.64 -4.20
CA VAL A 369 -3.11 -21.71 -5.64
C VAL A 369 -2.25 -20.52 -6.06
N VAL A 370 -1.14 -20.78 -6.76
CA VAL A 370 -0.20 -19.75 -7.19
C VAL A 370 0.28 -20.01 -8.61
N TRP A 371 0.22 -18.97 -9.45
CA TRP A 371 0.81 -18.96 -10.79
C TRP A 371 2.30 -18.58 -10.74
N ASP A 372 3.15 -19.41 -11.34
CA ASP A 372 4.55 -19.10 -11.68
C ASP A 372 4.57 -18.47 -13.07
N THR A 373 4.67 -17.13 -13.09
CA THR A 373 4.71 -16.30 -14.30
C THR A 373 6.14 -15.91 -14.61
N THR A 374 6.70 -16.38 -15.73
CA THR A 374 7.90 -15.73 -16.31
C THR A 374 7.71 -15.43 -17.77
N GLU A 375 8.29 -14.33 -18.23
CA GLU A 375 8.16 -13.82 -19.60
C GLU A 375 8.67 -14.78 -20.68
N THR A 376 9.53 -15.72 -20.31
CA THR A 376 10.21 -16.63 -21.25
C THR A 376 9.85 -18.09 -21.06
N ALA A 377 9.11 -18.46 -20.01
CA ALA A 377 8.77 -19.85 -19.72
C ALA A 377 7.26 -20.09 -19.70
N ILE A 378 6.93 -21.35 -19.96
CA ILE A 378 5.57 -21.88 -19.93
C ILE A 378 4.96 -21.64 -18.54
N PRO A 379 3.71 -21.15 -18.42
CA PRO A 379 3.09 -20.89 -17.14
C PRO A 379 2.93 -22.19 -16.34
N ARG A 380 3.23 -22.12 -15.04
CA ARG A 380 3.05 -23.24 -14.11
C ARG A 380 2.08 -22.85 -13.00
N LEU A 381 1.32 -23.83 -12.54
CA LEU A 381 0.31 -23.67 -11.50
C LEU A 381 0.67 -24.54 -10.30
N HIS A 382 1.00 -23.93 -9.17
CA HIS A 382 1.20 -24.60 -7.89
C HIS A 382 -0.13 -24.74 -7.17
N ILE A 383 -0.42 -25.94 -6.65
CA ILE A 383 -1.70 -26.29 -6.06
C ILE A 383 -1.46 -27.00 -4.72
N SER A 384 -2.23 -26.61 -3.72
CA SER A 384 -2.32 -27.30 -2.43
C SER A 384 -3.77 -27.56 -2.04
N SER A 385 -3.97 -28.64 -1.30
CA SER A 385 -5.24 -29.01 -0.66
C SER A 385 -5.06 -29.07 0.85
N LEU A 386 -6.11 -28.74 1.60
CA LEU A 386 -5.99 -28.50 3.03
C LEU A 386 -5.34 -29.66 3.79
N ILE A 387 -5.65 -30.89 3.41
CA ILE A 387 -5.38 -32.11 4.17
C ILE A 387 -4.62 -33.14 3.32
N SER A 388 -4.86 -33.20 2.01
CA SER A 388 -4.36 -34.24 1.11
C SER A 388 -3.13 -33.86 0.29
N THR A 389 -2.59 -32.63 0.46
CA THR A 389 -1.45 -32.12 -0.32
C THR A 389 -0.28 -33.11 -0.42
N LEU A 390 0.07 -33.77 0.68
CA LEU A 390 1.22 -34.70 0.70
C LEU A 390 0.90 -36.09 0.15
N GLN A 391 -0.39 -36.45 0.08
CA GLN A 391 -0.84 -37.78 -0.35
C GLN A 391 -1.03 -37.85 -1.87
N ASN A 392 -1.45 -36.75 -2.48
CA ASN A 392 -1.76 -36.69 -3.91
C ASN A 392 -0.56 -36.23 -4.74
N PRO A 393 -0.32 -36.78 -5.94
CA PRO A 393 0.85 -36.43 -6.75
C PRO A 393 0.75 -35.03 -7.36
N THR A 394 -0.44 -34.55 -7.72
CA THR A 394 -0.60 -33.27 -8.42
C THR A 394 -0.48 -32.09 -7.45
N ALA A 395 0.71 -31.48 -7.41
CA ALA A 395 0.99 -30.24 -6.68
C ALA A 395 1.56 -29.12 -7.57
N LEU A 396 1.96 -29.46 -8.80
CA LEU A 396 2.51 -28.54 -9.77
C LEU A 396 2.09 -28.99 -11.17
N LEU A 397 1.44 -28.10 -11.92
CA LEU A 397 1.03 -28.34 -13.30
C LEU A 397 1.78 -27.38 -14.23
N GLU A 398 2.12 -27.85 -15.42
CA GLU A 398 2.62 -27.03 -16.52
C GLU A 398 1.61 -27.08 -17.67
N GLU A 399 1.25 -25.91 -18.20
CA GLU A 399 0.29 -25.82 -19.30
C GLU A 399 1.02 -25.91 -20.64
N THR A 400 0.85 -27.02 -21.35
CA THR A 400 1.44 -27.20 -22.68
C THR A 400 0.36 -27.15 -23.76
N SER A 401 0.76 -27.05 -25.03
CA SER A 401 -0.19 -27.15 -26.16
C SER A 401 -0.93 -28.50 -26.22
N ALA A 402 -0.44 -29.53 -25.51
CA ALA A 402 -1.10 -30.82 -25.36
C ALA A 402 -2.02 -30.91 -24.13
N GLY A 403 -2.18 -29.83 -23.37
CA GLY A 403 -2.95 -29.76 -22.13
C GLY A 403 -2.08 -29.59 -20.88
N LEU A 404 -2.73 -29.72 -19.71
CA LEU A 404 -2.10 -29.61 -18.39
C LEU A 404 -1.35 -30.88 -18.05
N LYS A 405 -0.09 -30.75 -17.65
CA LYS A 405 0.76 -31.88 -17.26
C LYS A 405 1.31 -31.71 -15.86
N SER A 406 1.13 -32.72 -15.01
CA SER A 406 1.79 -32.74 -13.69
C SER A 406 3.31 -32.80 -13.83
N LEU A 407 3.95 -31.87 -13.13
CA LEU A 407 5.38 -31.87 -12.88
C LEU A 407 5.65 -32.60 -11.55
N GLY A 408 6.94 -32.87 -11.29
CA GLY A 408 7.39 -33.51 -10.06
C GLY A 408 7.13 -32.68 -8.80
N VAL A 409 7.57 -33.21 -7.65
CA VAL A 409 7.33 -32.60 -6.33
C VAL A 409 8.03 -31.23 -6.23
N PRO A 410 7.29 -30.13 -5.93
CA PRO A 410 7.89 -28.82 -5.77
C PRO A 410 8.66 -28.68 -4.45
N SER A 411 9.61 -27.73 -4.41
CA SER A 411 10.52 -27.51 -3.27
C SER A 411 9.79 -27.20 -1.95
N TRP A 412 8.68 -26.46 -2.00
CA TRP A 412 7.88 -26.13 -0.82
C TRP A 412 7.22 -27.37 -0.22
N ARG A 413 6.81 -28.34 -1.05
CA ARG A 413 6.20 -29.59 -0.59
C ARG A 413 7.22 -30.49 0.08
N GLU A 414 8.42 -30.63 -0.50
CA GLU A 414 9.53 -31.38 0.11
C GLU A 414 9.84 -30.86 1.53
N LYS A 415 9.76 -29.54 1.75
CA LYS A 415 9.97 -28.94 3.08
C LYS A 415 8.88 -29.28 4.08
N ILE A 416 7.62 -29.30 3.65
CA ILE A 416 6.49 -29.69 4.49
C ILE A 416 6.64 -31.17 4.89
N GLU A 417 7.03 -32.04 3.95
CA GLU A 417 7.31 -33.46 4.22
C GLU A 417 8.45 -33.64 5.23
N ASN A 418 9.53 -32.88 5.09
CA ASN A 418 10.64 -32.89 6.05
C ASN A 418 10.20 -32.41 7.44
N ASN A 419 9.41 -31.33 7.53
CA ASN A 419 8.88 -30.83 8.80
C ASN A 419 7.96 -31.88 9.47
N LEU A 420 7.10 -32.53 8.68
CA LEU A 420 6.22 -33.60 9.17
C LEU A 420 7.02 -34.78 9.74
N ALA A 421 8.08 -35.20 9.05
CA ALA A 421 8.95 -36.28 9.52
C ALA A 421 9.65 -35.90 10.85
N LEU A 422 10.15 -34.67 10.95
CA LEU A 422 10.76 -34.15 12.19
C LEU A 422 9.75 -34.12 13.34
N PHE A 423 8.53 -33.67 13.09
CA PHE A 423 7.45 -33.64 14.08
C PHE A 423 7.08 -35.04 14.59
N SER A 424 6.98 -36.00 13.68
CA SER A 424 6.71 -37.41 14.01
C SER A 424 7.81 -38.00 14.90
N VAL A 425 9.07 -37.75 14.59
CA VAL A 425 10.22 -38.21 15.40
C VAL A 425 10.23 -37.53 16.77
N LYS A 426 10.06 -36.20 16.81
CA LYS A 426 10.08 -35.40 18.04
C LYS A 426 9.00 -35.85 19.04
N ASN A 427 7.83 -36.25 18.54
CA ASN A 427 6.69 -36.65 19.37
C ASN A 427 6.51 -38.17 19.47
N GLY A 428 7.42 -38.98 18.92
CA GLY A 428 7.35 -40.45 19.01
C GLY A 428 6.14 -41.07 18.29
N LEU A 429 5.61 -40.41 17.25
CA LEU A 429 4.37 -40.80 16.56
C LEU A 429 4.55 -41.93 15.54
N LYS A 430 5.80 -42.39 15.29
CA LYS A 430 6.12 -43.50 14.36
C LYS A 430 5.52 -43.34 12.94
N GLY A 431 5.38 -42.10 12.48
CA GLY A 431 4.80 -41.76 11.18
C GLY A 431 3.31 -41.42 11.22
N ASN A 432 2.65 -41.55 12.37
CA ASN A 432 1.24 -41.19 12.56
C ASN A 432 1.06 -39.68 12.75
N SER A 433 1.43 -38.93 11.72
CA SER A 433 1.35 -37.48 11.69
C SER A 433 0.77 -37.02 10.37
N LYS A 434 0.03 -35.91 10.40
CA LYS A 434 -0.58 -35.28 9.24
C LYS A 434 -0.20 -33.80 9.17
N ALA A 435 0.09 -33.31 7.97
CA ALA A 435 0.23 -31.88 7.74
C ALA A 435 -1.08 -31.31 7.18
N LYS A 436 -1.48 -30.14 7.65
CA LYS A 436 -2.49 -29.30 7.00
C LYS A 436 -1.79 -28.14 6.30
N VAL A 437 -2.15 -27.87 5.05
CA VAL A 437 -1.63 -26.73 4.28
C VAL A 437 -2.75 -25.70 4.17
N TRP A 438 -2.53 -24.49 4.65
CA TRP A 438 -3.61 -23.50 4.81
C TRP A 438 -3.62 -22.44 3.69
N GLY A 439 -2.52 -22.32 2.94
CA GLY A 439 -2.42 -21.37 1.86
C GLY A 439 -1.04 -21.34 1.21
N LEU A 440 -1.01 -20.80 0.00
CA LEU A 440 0.19 -20.54 -0.80
C LEU A 440 0.11 -19.12 -1.32
N THR A 441 1.20 -18.36 -1.22
CA THR A 441 1.30 -17.04 -1.84
C THR A 441 2.70 -16.84 -2.45
N ARG A 442 2.80 -15.99 -3.46
CA ARG A 442 4.06 -15.69 -4.14
C ARG A 442 4.65 -14.37 -3.65
N SER A 443 5.97 -14.24 -3.73
CA SER A 443 6.60 -12.96 -3.51
C SER A 443 6.24 -11.95 -4.60
N PRO A 444 6.40 -10.63 -4.33
CA PRO A 444 6.10 -9.57 -5.30
C PRO A 444 6.89 -9.67 -6.62
N LEU A 445 8.11 -10.24 -6.58
CA LEU A 445 8.94 -10.43 -7.76
C LEU A 445 8.69 -11.78 -8.46
N GLY A 446 7.85 -12.65 -7.91
CA GLY A 446 7.60 -13.99 -8.43
C GLY A 446 8.79 -14.95 -8.25
N ASP A 447 9.74 -14.62 -7.38
CA ASP A 447 10.96 -15.38 -7.14
C ASP A 447 10.83 -16.46 -6.06
N PHE A 448 9.91 -16.25 -5.12
CA PHE A 448 9.67 -17.12 -3.98
C PHE A 448 8.19 -17.47 -3.85
N ILE A 449 7.93 -18.59 -3.20
CA ILE A 449 6.61 -19.00 -2.71
C ILE A 449 6.68 -19.21 -1.20
N ALA A 450 5.72 -18.62 -0.50
CA ALA A 450 5.47 -18.86 0.91
C ALA A 450 4.35 -19.91 1.03
N ALA A 451 4.62 -20.97 1.79
CA ALA A 451 3.64 -21.99 2.11
C ALA A 451 3.34 -21.97 3.60
N CYS A 452 2.05 -21.87 3.96
CA CYS A 452 1.60 -21.95 5.34
C CYS A 452 1.11 -23.37 5.67
N ASN A 453 1.66 -23.98 6.72
CA ASN A 453 1.24 -25.31 7.15
C ASN A 453 1.23 -25.46 8.68
N SER A 454 0.46 -26.44 9.15
CA SER A 454 0.52 -26.94 10.53
C SER A 454 0.68 -28.47 10.51
N VAL A 455 1.22 -29.03 11.60
CA VAL A 455 1.47 -30.47 11.72
C VAL A 455 0.76 -31.00 12.97
N HIS A 456 0.13 -32.15 12.83
CA HIS A 456 -0.79 -32.72 13.81
C HIS A 456 -0.57 -34.23 13.94
N PRO A 457 -0.85 -34.85 15.09
CA PRO A 457 -0.95 -36.30 15.16
C PRO A 457 -2.15 -36.80 14.33
N SER A 458 -2.05 -37.99 13.74
CA SER A 458 -3.11 -38.55 12.88
C SER A 458 -3.94 -39.65 13.52
N ASP A 459 -3.44 -40.28 14.59
CA ASP A 459 -4.04 -41.46 15.25
C ASP A 459 -4.58 -41.16 16.65
N MET A 460 -4.64 -39.89 17.05
CA MET A 460 -5.17 -39.45 18.34
C MET A 460 -5.79 -38.06 18.24
N ILE A 461 -6.60 -37.71 19.24
CA ILE A 461 -7.15 -36.37 19.39
C ILE A 461 -6.04 -35.48 19.97
N GLU A 462 -5.71 -34.42 19.25
CA GLU A 462 -4.80 -33.39 19.75
C GLU A 462 -5.56 -32.51 20.75
N TYR A 463 -5.13 -32.55 22.00
CA TYR A 463 -5.59 -31.64 23.04
C TYR A 463 -4.43 -30.75 23.46
N GLY A 464 -4.61 -29.43 23.37
CA GLY A 464 -3.60 -28.46 23.72
C GLY A 464 -4.24 -27.12 24.06
N ILE A 465 -3.57 -26.35 24.91
CA ILE A 465 -3.96 -24.96 25.15
C ILE A 465 -3.63 -24.12 23.90
N PRO A 466 -4.34 -23.01 23.63
CA PRO A 466 -4.06 -22.15 22.48
C PRO A 466 -2.58 -21.73 22.36
N ALA A 467 -1.88 -21.59 23.49
CA ALA A 467 -0.46 -21.25 23.52
C ALA A 467 0.48 -22.32 22.91
N ASP A 468 0.04 -23.58 22.86
CA ASP A 468 0.80 -24.70 22.27
C ASP A 468 0.58 -24.83 20.77
N ARG A 469 -0.39 -24.08 20.20
CA ARG A 469 -0.69 -24.09 18.77
C ARG A 469 0.48 -23.48 18.00
N SER A 470 1.02 -24.23 17.05
CA SER A 470 2.08 -23.76 16.17
C SER A 470 1.74 -23.92 14.70
N GLY A 471 1.83 -22.83 13.94
CA GLY A 471 1.84 -22.79 12.49
C GLY A 471 3.25 -22.53 11.98
N THR A 472 3.56 -22.96 10.76
CA THR A 472 4.85 -22.72 10.10
C THR A 472 4.60 -22.03 8.77
N VAL A 473 5.36 -20.98 8.49
CA VAL A 473 5.46 -20.36 7.16
C VAL A 473 6.84 -20.64 6.62
N ALA A 474 6.90 -21.35 5.49
CA ALA A 474 8.14 -21.74 4.84
C ALA A 474 8.25 -21.09 3.47
N ILE A 475 9.34 -20.35 3.25
CA ILE A 475 9.62 -19.65 2.00
C ILE A 475 10.59 -20.50 1.18
N SER A 476 10.24 -20.71 -0.08
CA SER A 476 10.97 -21.54 -1.02
C SER A 476 11.21 -20.80 -2.32
N PRO A 477 12.38 -20.95 -2.96
CA PRO A 477 12.54 -20.45 -4.31
C PRO A 477 11.58 -21.20 -5.23
N LEU A 478 10.91 -20.45 -6.09
CA LEU A 478 9.97 -21.00 -7.07
C LEU A 478 10.73 -21.83 -8.12
N ARG A 479 12.01 -21.50 -8.35
CA ARG A 479 12.88 -22.12 -9.36
C ARG A 479 14.17 -22.66 -8.76
N ARG A 480 14.75 -23.68 -9.41
CA ARG A 480 16.01 -24.32 -9.00
C ARG A 480 17.19 -23.76 -9.83
N GLY A 481 18.31 -23.42 -9.18
CA GLY A 481 19.59 -23.12 -9.84
C GLY A 481 19.75 -21.72 -10.44
N GLY A 482 20.73 -21.54 -11.35
CA GLY A 482 21.15 -20.24 -11.91
C GLY A 482 20.08 -19.44 -12.68
N GLN A 483 18.91 -20.02 -12.92
CA GLN A 483 17.71 -19.32 -13.44
C GLN A 483 17.15 -18.29 -12.45
N GLN A 484 17.59 -18.32 -11.18
CA GLN A 484 17.21 -17.32 -10.19
C GLN A 484 17.76 -15.92 -10.47
N ARG A 485 18.79 -15.81 -11.33
CA ARG A 485 19.52 -14.57 -11.60
C ARG A 485 18.94 -13.69 -12.71
N ASP A 486 17.96 -14.17 -13.49
CA ASP A 486 17.36 -13.46 -14.64
C ASP A 486 15.91 -13.01 -14.35
N MET A 487 15.60 -12.66 -13.10
CA MET A 487 14.25 -12.81 -12.54
C MET A 487 13.49 -11.53 -12.18
N PHE A 488 14.09 -10.35 -12.37
CA PHE A 488 13.36 -9.11 -12.11
C PHE A 488 12.22 -8.95 -13.13
N PRO A 489 10.95 -8.94 -12.69
CA PRO A 489 9.81 -8.85 -13.61
C PRO A 489 9.78 -7.47 -14.25
N ASN A 490 9.39 -7.38 -15.52
CA ASN A 490 9.20 -6.08 -16.20
C ASN A 490 7.84 -5.47 -15.81
N GLN A 491 7.71 -5.10 -14.54
CA GLN A 491 6.55 -4.41 -13.96
C GLN A 491 7.02 -3.49 -12.83
N ASN A 492 6.12 -2.64 -12.32
CA ASN A 492 6.45 -1.79 -11.17
C ASN A 492 6.67 -2.63 -9.92
N VAL A 493 7.75 -2.35 -9.20
CA VAL A 493 8.16 -3.11 -8.01
C VAL A 493 8.63 -2.18 -6.90
N THR A 494 8.55 -2.66 -5.66
CA THR A 494 9.02 -1.91 -4.49
C THR A 494 10.51 -2.15 -4.25
N ALA A 495 11.19 -1.18 -3.63
CA ALA A 495 12.58 -1.35 -3.25
C ALA A 495 12.73 -2.37 -2.11
N GLU A 496 11.72 -2.50 -1.25
CA GLU A 496 11.63 -3.51 -0.18
C GLU A 496 11.66 -4.93 -0.75
N GLY A 497 10.83 -5.21 -1.77
CA GLY A 497 10.82 -6.49 -2.47
C GLY A 497 12.18 -6.81 -3.10
N ILE A 498 12.77 -5.84 -3.81
CA ILE A 498 14.11 -5.98 -4.39
C ILE A 498 15.17 -6.23 -3.31
N THR A 499 15.12 -5.51 -2.19
CA THR A 499 16.09 -5.66 -1.09
C THR A 499 16.06 -7.07 -0.52
N TYR A 500 14.86 -7.60 -0.25
CA TYR A 500 14.71 -8.97 0.23
C TYR A 500 15.28 -9.99 -0.76
N SER A 501 14.94 -9.86 -2.04
CA SER A 501 15.39 -10.77 -3.10
C SER A 501 16.90 -10.71 -3.33
N LEU A 502 17.49 -9.51 -3.35
CA LEU A 502 18.93 -9.31 -3.47
C LEU A 502 19.68 -9.96 -2.30
N LYS A 503 19.20 -9.77 -1.06
CA LYS A 503 19.81 -10.36 0.13
C LYS A 503 19.81 -11.90 0.04
N LYS A 504 18.68 -12.49 -0.38
CA LYS A 504 18.54 -13.94 -0.57
C LYS A 504 19.38 -14.47 -1.74
N LEU A 505 19.51 -13.72 -2.83
CA LEU A 505 20.39 -14.07 -3.94
C LEU A 505 21.86 -14.03 -3.51
N ALA A 506 22.28 -12.99 -2.77
CA ALA A 506 23.63 -12.87 -2.24
C ALA A 506 23.98 -14.05 -1.32
N GLU A 507 23.07 -14.42 -0.40
CA GLU A 507 23.22 -15.57 0.50
C GLU A 507 23.45 -16.91 -0.25
N GLY A 508 22.85 -17.06 -1.44
CA GLY A 508 22.96 -18.28 -2.24
C GLY A 508 24.09 -18.27 -3.28
N ALA A 509 24.57 -17.08 -3.67
CA ALA A 509 25.50 -16.89 -4.78
C ALA A 509 26.93 -16.56 -4.35
N VAL A 510 27.10 -15.91 -3.20
CA VAL A 510 28.39 -15.38 -2.74
C VAL A 510 28.89 -16.24 -1.58
N GLU A 511 29.90 -17.08 -1.85
CA GLU A 511 30.55 -17.91 -0.83
C GLU A 511 31.66 -17.15 -0.10
N ASP A 512 32.44 -16.34 -0.85
CA ASP A 512 33.52 -15.49 -0.35
C ASP A 512 33.06 -14.02 -0.23
N PRO A 513 33.14 -13.38 0.95
CA PRO A 513 32.85 -11.95 1.10
C PRO A 513 33.58 -11.03 0.12
N ASP A 514 34.76 -11.42 -0.36
CA ASP A 514 35.56 -10.62 -1.30
C ASP A 514 34.91 -10.53 -2.70
N ASP A 515 34.01 -11.45 -3.05
CA ASP A 515 33.26 -11.45 -4.32
C ASP A 515 32.00 -10.56 -4.28
N MET A 516 31.61 -10.06 -3.09
CA MET A 516 30.40 -9.25 -2.90
C MET A 516 30.35 -7.97 -3.76
N PRO A 517 31.45 -7.20 -3.95
CA PRO A 517 31.44 -6.03 -4.82
C PRO A 517 31.14 -6.37 -6.29
N ALA A 518 31.71 -7.47 -6.80
CA ALA A 518 31.46 -7.92 -8.18
C ALA A 518 30.01 -8.36 -8.38
N PHE A 519 29.44 -9.07 -7.39
CA PHE A 519 28.02 -9.42 -7.38
C PHE A 519 27.14 -8.16 -7.37
N ALA A 520 27.48 -7.16 -6.54
CA ALA A 520 26.73 -5.91 -6.48
C ALA A 520 26.74 -5.16 -7.82
N GLU A 521 27.89 -5.08 -8.49
CA GLU A 521 28.00 -4.47 -9.82
C GLU A 521 27.13 -5.21 -10.86
N GLU A 522 27.17 -6.55 -10.88
CA GLU A 522 26.31 -7.38 -11.74
C GLU A 522 24.82 -7.08 -11.51
N MET A 523 24.40 -6.97 -10.24
CA MET A 523 22.99 -6.70 -9.89
C MET A 523 22.55 -5.29 -10.28
N VAL A 524 23.41 -4.28 -10.11
CA VAL A 524 23.12 -2.91 -10.56
C VAL A 524 22.92 -2.87 -12.07
N GLU A 525 23.78 -3.53 -12.85
CA GLU A 525 23.64 -3.59 -14.31
C GLU A 525 22.32 -4.25 -14.73
N LYS A 526 21.91 -5.32 -14.04
CA LYS A 526 20.62 -5.97 -14.28
C LYS A 526 19.44 -5.06 -13.95
N LEU A 527 19.46 -4.38 -12.81
CA LEU A 527 18.39 -3.44 -12.44
C LEU A 527 18.29 -2.28 -13.45
N VAL A 528 19.42 -1.72 -13.91
CA VAL A 528 19.44 -0.69 -14.95
C VAL A 528 18.88 -1.20 -16.27
N LYS A 529 19.17 -2.45 -16.63
CA LYS A 529 18.67 -3.07 -17.87
C LYS A 529 17.17 -3.38 -17.82
N THR A 530 16.66 -3.85 -16.69
CA THR A 530 15.23 -4.21 -16.53
C THR A 530 14.36 -2.99 -16.28
N TYR A 531 14.82 -2.07 -15.42
CA TYR A 531 14.05 -0.92 -14.95
C TYR A 531 14.66 0.39 -15.47
N THR A 532 14.55 0.58 -16.79
CA THR A 532 15.08 1.75 -17.50
C THR A 532 14.23 3.00 -17.28
N ALA A 533 14.83 4.17 -17.53
CA ALA A 533 14.09 5.44 -17.56
C ALA A 533 12.93 5.35 -18.59
N PRO A 534 11.71 5.77 -18.22
CA PRO A 534 10.60 5.74 -19.15
C PRO A 534 10.80 6.68 -20.34
N SER A 535 10.34 6.27 -21.53
CA SER A 535 10.54 7.03 -22.76
C SER A 535 9.61 8.23 -22.84
N LEU A 536 10.16 9.45 -22.69
CA LEU A 536 9.41 10.68 -22.92
C LEU A 536 8.75 10.66 -24.33
N PRO A 537 7.43 10.82 -24.45
CA PRO A 537 6.79 10.95 -25.76
C PRO A 537 7.46 12.06 -26.55
N ARG A 538 7.89 11.80 -27.79
CA ARG A 538 8.71 12.71 -28.62
C ARG A 538 8.16 14.14 -28.81
N ASN A 539 6.90 14.37 -28.43
CA ASN A 539 6.22 15.68 -28.40
C ASN A 539 6.37 16.47 -27.08
N SER A 540 6.88 15.89 -25.99
CA SER A 540 7.10 16.57 -24.71
C SER A 540 8.38 17.42 -24.68
N ALA A 541 9.35 17.14 -25.56
CA ALA A 541 10.52 18.00 -25.75
C ALA A 541 10.16 19.42 -26.22
N LYS A 542 8.98 19.60 -26.85
CA LYS A 542 8.39 20.93 -27.15
C LYS A 542 7.41 21.43 -26.07
N ARG A 543 7.00 20.60 -25.10
CA ARG A 543 6.17 20.99 -23.93
C ARG A 543 6.99 21.48 -22.74
N LEU A 544 8.31 21.29 -22.72
CA LEU A 544 9.22 21.95 -21.77
C LEU A 544 9.15 23.49 -21.82
N ALA A 545 8.51 24.07 -22.84
CA ALA A 545 8.34 25.52 -22.98
C ALA A 545 6.97 26.06 -22.54
N VAL A 546 5.98 25.23 -22.22
CA VAL A 546 4.66 25.72 -21.76
C VAL A 546 4.02 24.70 -20.82
N CYS A 547 4.21 24.87 -19.51
CA CYS A 547 3.21 24.45 -18.54
C CYS A 547 2.01 25.39 -18.74
N SER A 548 1.10 25.04 -19.64
CA SER A 548 -0.04 25.91 -20.00
C SER A 548 -1.15 25.90 -18.95
N ASP A 549 -1.11 24.97 -18.00
CA ASP A 549 -2.09 24.90 -16.93
C ASP A 549 -1.38 24.58 -15.60
N VAL A 550 -1.06 25.61 -14.83
CA VAL A 550 -0.43 25.52 -13.50
C VAL A 550 -1.40 24.85 -12.49
N ASN A 551 -2.66 24.66 -12.87
CA ASN A 551 -3.72 24.15 -11.98
C ASN A 551 -3.80 22.61 -11.95
N ASP A 552 -3.17 21.89 -12.88
CA ASP A 552 -3.19 20.41 -12.89
C ASP A 552 -1.98 19.85 -12.11
N LEU A 553 -2.21 19.62 -10.81
CA LEU A 553 -1.22 19.08 -9.87
C LEU A 553 -0.68 17.70 -10.29
N ASP A 554 -1.54 16.81 -10.81
CA ASP A 554 -1.14 15.46 -11.22
C ASP A 554 -0.18 15.50 -12.41
N SER A 555 -0.47 16.34 -13.41
CA SER A 555 0.43 16.54 -14.55
C SER A 555 1.77 17.14 -14.12
N LEU A 556 1.77 18.13 -13.21
CA LEU A 556 3.00 18.72 -12.67
C LEU A 556 3.85 17.68 -11.93
N ILE A 557 3.23 16.87 -11.07
CA ILE A 557 3.90 15.79 -10.34
C ILE A 557 4.51 14.78 -11.32
N ARG A 558 3.76 14.35 -12.34
CA ARG A 558 4.23 13.38 -13.34
C ARG A 558 5.47 13.88 -14.10
N GLU A 559 5.42 15.11 -14.62
CA GLU A 559 6.56 15.70 -15.35
C GLU A 559 7.77 15.93 -14.45
N PHE A 560 7.55 16.31 -13.19
CA PHE A 560 8.62 16.47 -12.21
C PHE A 560 9.29 15.12 -11.89
N LYS A 561 8.51 14.04 -11.68
CA LYS A 561 9.05 12.68 -11.48
C LYS A 561 9.91 12.23 -12.65
N LEU A 562 9.46 12.44 -13.89
CA LEU A 562 10.20 12.07 -15.10
C LEU A 562 11.56 12.79 -15.18
N SER A 563 11.57 14.10 -14.87
CA SER A 563 12.78 14.92 -15.00
C SER A 563 13.76 14.78 -13.83
N ALA A 564 13.27 14.53 -12.61
CA ALA A 564 14.10 14.48 -11.40
C ALA A 564 14.43 13.04 -10.96
N PHE A 565 13.42 12.19 -10.79
CA PHE A 565 13.54 10.89 -10.11
C PHE A 565 13.74 9.71 -11.05
N LEU A 566 13.18 9.79 -12.25
CA LEU A 566 13.23 8.73 -13.26
C LEU A 566 14.22 9.02 -14.40
N ASP A 567 15.06 10.05 -14.24
CA ASP A 567 16.22 10.27 -15.12
C ASP A 567 17.17 9.05 -15.08
N ALA A 568 17.72 8.68 -16.23
CA ALA A 568 18.53 7.47 -16.37
C ALA A 568 19.77 7.47 -15.46
N HIS A 569 20.41 8.63 -15.25
CA HIS A 569 21.53 8.73 -14.33
C HIS A 569 21.07 8.67 -12.88
N THR A 570 19.89 9.23 -12.56
CA THR A 570 19.31 9.15 -11.20
C THR A 570 18.95 7.72 -10.83
N LEU A 571 18.36 6.98 -11.76
CA LEU A 571 18.06 5.57 -11.56
C LEU A 571 19.31 4.74 -11.31
N LYS A 572 20.39 4.94 -12.10
CA LYS A 572 21.65 4.20 -11.93
C LYS A 572 22.25 4.44 -10.53
N ASP A 573 22.35 5.69 -10.10
CA ASP A 573 22.91 6.01 -8.78
C ASP A 573 22.02 5.48 -7.66
N ARG A 574 20.70 5.57 -7.83
CA ARG A 574 19.71 5.08 -6.88
C ARG A 574 19.80 3.56 -6.71
N TYR A 575 19.94 2.82 -7.81
CA TYR A 575 20.14 1.36 -7.77
C TYR A 575 21.48 0.99 -7.15
N THR A 576 22.52 1.79 -7.38
CA THR A 576 23.83 1.60 -6.74
C THR A 576 23.73 1.71 -5.22
N ILE A 577 23.01 2.73 -4.71
CA ILE A 577 22.76 2.88 -3.27
C ILE A 577 21.90 1.72 -2.76
N LEU A 578 20.80 1.37 -3.44
CA LEU A 578 19.90 0.29 -3.03
C LEU A 578 20.63 -1.05 -2.90
N VAL A 579 21.39 -1.45 -3.93
CA VAL A 579 22.18 -2.69 -3.91
C VAL A 579 23.26 -2.63 -2.83
N SER A 580 23.88 -1.46 -2.63
CA SER A 580 24.86 -1.27 -1.55
C SER A 580 24.24 -1.42 -0.16
N GLU A 581 23.00 -0.95 0.06
CA GLU A 581 22.27 -1.18 1.33
C GLU A 581 21.88 -2.66 1.49
N ALA A 582 21.40 -3.31 0.43
CA ALA A 582 20.97 -4.71 0.48
C ALA A 582 22.15 -5.67 0.72
N CYS A 583 23.29 -5.44 0.06
CA CYS A 583 24.48 -6.28 0.11
C CYS A 583 25.54 -5.79 1.12
N LYS A 584 25.34 -4.63 1.76
CA LYS A 584 26.26 -3.98 2.70
C LYS A 584 27.69 -3.80 2.16
N THR A 585 27.81 -3.38 0.90
CA THR A 585 29.12 -3.10 0.31
C THR A 585 29.72 -1.83 0.91
N GLN A 586 31.04 -1.79 1.09
CA GLN A 586 31.78 -0.61 1.59
C GLN A 586 31.93 0.50 0.52
N ILE A 587 30.91 0.69 -0.32
CA ILE A 587 30.91 1.73 -1.35
C ILE A 587 30.64 3.08 -0.68
N GLN A 588 31.43 4.10 -1.02
CA GLN A 588 31.20 5.46 -0.54
C GLN A 588 29.93 6.03 -1.20
N LYS A 589 28.85 6.13 -0.42
CA LYS A 589 27.51 6.52 -0.89
C LYS A 589 27.37 8.04 -1.13
N ASP A 590 28.28 8.85 -0.57
CA ASP A 590 28.17 10.32 -0.57
C ASP A 590 28.19 10.92 -1.97
N LEU A 591 29.01 10.37 -2.87
CA LEU A 591 29.08 10.82 -4.26
C LEU A 591 27.73 10.64 -4.97
N PHE A 592 27.16 9.44 -4.89
CA PHE A 592 25.88 9.12 -5.51
C PHE A 592 24.74 9.97 -4.91
N ARG A 593 24.72 10.15 -3.59
CA ARG A 593 23.76 11.04 -2.92
C ARG A 593 23.88 12.48 -3.41
N THR A 594 25.10 12.99 -3.53
CA THR A 594 25.37 14.35 -4.02
C THR A 594 24.92 14.53 -5.46
N LEU A 595 25.19 13.55 -6.34
CA LEU A 595 24.79 13.59 -7.75
C LEU A 595 23.26 13.56 -7.92
N ILE A 596 22.56 12.73 -7.13
CA ILE A 596 21.09 12.69 -7.10
C ILE A 596 20.54 14.04 -6.62
N ALA A 597 21.06 14.58 -5.51
CA ALA A 597 20.64 15.86 -4.96
C ALA A 597 20.88 17.03 -5.94
N TYR A 598 22.00 17.02 -6.65
CA TYR A 598 22.33 18.01 -7.68
C TYR A 598 21.35 17.96 -8.88
N ARG A 599 21.02 16.75 -9.37
CA ARG A 599 20.01 16.58 -10.44
C ARG A 599 18.62 16.99 -10.01
N LEU A 600 18.22 16.65 -8.78
CA LEU A 600 16.97 17.12 -8.17
C LEU A 600 16.92 18.65 -8.17
N ALA A 601 17.99 19.31 -7.71
CA ALA A 601 18.06 20.77 -7.68
C ALA A 601 17.93 21.38 -9.07
N LEU A 602 18.64 20.85 -10.07
CA LEU A 602 18.50 21.32 -11.46
C LEU A 602 17.08 21.15 -12.01
N ALA A 603 16.39 20.06 -11.69
CA ALA A 603 15.01 19.84 -12.10
C ALA A 603 14.04 20.82 -11.40
N LEU A 604 14.23 21.06 -10.10
CA LEU A 604 13.41 21.99 -9.32
C LEU A 604 13.51 23.43 -9.83
N GLN A 605 14.70 23.87 -10.28
CA GLN A 605 14.88 25.20 -10.87
C GLN A 605 14.12 25.40 -12.19
N ARG A 606 13.61 24.34 -12.83
CA ARG A 606 12.80 24.41 -14.06
C ARG A 606 11.31 24.56 -13.80
N LEU A 607 10.86 24.41 -12.55
CA LEU A 607 9.44 24.57 -12.19
C LEU A 607 9.01 26.05 -12.32
N PRO A 608 7.74 26.33 -12.66
CA PRO A 608 7.24 27.70 -12.78
C PRO A 608 7.38 28.49 -11.48
N LEU A 609 7.87 29.74 -11.58
CA LEU A 609 8.02 30.64 -10.42
C LEU A 609 6.67 31.01 -9.77
N SER A 610 5.54 30.81 -10.47
CA SER A 610 4.19 30.98 -9.90
C SER A 610 3.91 30.04 -8.72
N LEU A 611 4.66 28.95 -8.59
CA LEU A 611 4.55 28.00 -7.49
C LEU A 611 5.23 28.48 -6.19
N LEU A 612 5.95 29.61 -6.21
CA LEU A 612 6.72 30.17 -5.08
C LEU A 612 5.94 31.19 -4.24
N HIS A 613 4.62 31.09 -4.16
CA HIS A 613 3.81 32.09 -3.45
C HIS A 613 3.84 31.95 -1.93
N THR A 614 4.41 30.87 -1.38
CA THR A 614 4.63 30.70 0.06
C THR A 614 6.11 30.89 0.43
N LEU A 615 6.36 31.35 1.66
CA LEU A 615 7.71 31.53 2.19
C LEU A 615 8.48 30.20 2.19
N PHE A 616 7.82 29.13 2.65
CA PHE A 616 8.40 27.79 2.69
C PHE A 616 8.85 27.31 1.30
N SER A 617 7.99 27.44 0.27
CA SER A 617 8.36 27.12 -1.11
C SER A 617 9.53 27.97 -1.63
N THR A 618 9.60 29.26 -1.25
CA THR A 618 10.71 30.16 -1.60
C THR A 618 12.03 29.73 -0.93
N GLU A 619 12.00 29.36 0.34
CA GLU A 619 13.18 28.87 1.07
C GLU A 619 13.74 27.58 0.46
N ILE A 620 12.87 26.62 0.13
CA ILE A 620 13.26 25.38 -0.56
C ILE A 620 13.96 25.71 -1.87
N PHE A 621 13.39 26.61 -2.68
CA PHE A 621 13.95 27.00 -3.97
C PHE A 621 15.36 27.61 -3.83
N ILE A 622 15.58 28.45 -2.81
CA ILE A 622 16.87 29.07 -2.52
C ILE A 622 17.91 28.02 -2.09
N HIS A 623 17.54 27.07 -1.24
CA HIS A 623 18.46 26.01 -0.79
C HIS A 623 18.93 25.12 -1.93
N HIS A 624 18.05 24.78 -2.87
CA HIS A 624 18.42 24.06 -4.07
C HIS A 624 19.38 24.87 -4.97
N LYS A 625 19.19 26.19 -5.05
CA LYS A 625 20.12 27.08 -5.78
C LYS A 625 21.50 27.12 -5.12
N GLN A 626 21.56 27.21 -3.78
CA GLN A 626 22.81 27.17 -3.03
C GLN A 626 23.56 25.86 -3.26
N LEU A 627 22.86 24.71 -3.24
CA LEU A 627 23.45 23.41 -3.57
C LEU A 627 24.10 23.41 -4.96
N ILE A 628 23.39 23.90 -5.99
CA ILE A 628 23.93 23.98 -7.36
C ILE A 628 25.22 24.80 -7.38
N THR A 629 25.22 25.97 -6.72
CA THR A 629 26.40 26.83 -6.67
C THR A 629 27.58 26.12 -6.01
N LEU A 630 27.37 25.46 -4.86
CA LEU A 630 28.43 24.73 -4.15
C LEU A 630 29.01 23.58 -4.97
N VAL A 631 28.16 22.78 -5.61
CA VAL A 631 28.62 21.67 -6.46
C VAL A 631 29.36 22.19 -7.69
N ASN A 632 28.90 23.28 -8.33
CA ASN A 632 29.60 23.91 -9.45
C ASN A 632 30.97 24.46 -9.06
N MET A 633 31.08 25.10 -7.88
CA MET A 633 32.37 25.54 -7.33
C MET A 633 33.31 24.35 -7.11
N ALA A 634 32.82 23.25 -6.54
CA ALA A 634 33.61 22.03 -6.32
C ALA A 634 34.04 21.35 -7.63
N MET A 635 33.20 21.41 -8.68
CA MET A 635 33.52 20.89 -10.02
C MET A 635 34.43 21.82 -10.85
N GLY A 636 34.79 23.00 -10.33
CA GLY A 636 35.62 23.97 -11.06
C GLY A 636 34.93 24.64 -12.25
N ARG A 637 33.60 24.62 -12.31
CA ARG A 637 32.81 25.34 -13.33
C ARG A 637 32.51 26.74 -12.82
N SER A 638 33.36 27.71 -13.17
CA SER A 638 33.03 29.13 -13.03
C SER A 638 32.05 29.54 -14.14
N ASP A 639 30.93 30.17 -13.76
CA ASP A 639 29.86 30.64 -14.65
C ASP A 639 30.39 31.45 -15.85
N THR A 640 30.40 30.86 -17.05
CA THR A 640 30.24 31.61 -18.28
C THR A 640 28.77 31.57 -18.65
N SER A 641 28.06 32.65 -18.34
CA SER A 641 26.69 32.87 -18.81
C SER A 641 26.69 32.96 -20.34
N GLU A 642 26.28 31.89 -21.02
CA GLU A 642 25.83 31.98 -22.42
C GLU A 642 24.30 31.94 -22.45
N VAL A 643 23.73 33.13 -22.54
CA VAL A 643 22.37 33.35 -23.02
C VAL A 643 22.33 32.95 -24.49
N PHE A 644 21.64 31.86 -24.81
CA PHE A 644 21.27 31.53 -26.18
C PHE A 644 20.20 32.53 -26.67
N THR A 645 20.61 33.54 -27.42
CA THR A 645 19.74 34.22 -28.39
C THR A 645 20.13 33.77 -29.80
N ALA A 646 19.19 33.13 -30.48
CA ALA A 646 19.33 32.69 -31.86
C ALA A 646 19.20 33.88 -32.83
N THR A 647 20.19 34.08 -33.70
CA THR A 647 20.03 34.51 -35.12
C THR A 647 21.36 34.30 -35.85
N GLY A 648 21.31 33.66 -37.03
CA GLY A 648 22.48 33.34 -37.85
C GLY A 648 22.93 34.46 -38.81
N GLY A 649 24.09 34.25 -39.44
CA GLY A 649 24.57 35.00 -40.61
C GLY A 649 26.07 35.31 -40.63
N ASP A 650 26.87 34.37 -41.12
CA ASP A 650 27.98 34.49 -42.11
C ASP A 650 28.92 35.73 -42.19
N LEU A 651 30.23 35.39 -42.20
CA LEU A 651 31.40 35.95 -42.95
C LEU A 651 32.45 36.88 -42.28
N GLU A 652 33.69 36.34 -42.30
CA GLU A 652 35.02 36.91 -42.64
C GLU A 652 35.78 37.92 -41.75
N ASP A 653 36.99 37.47 -41.35
CA ASP A 653 38.30 38.15 -41.26
C ASP A 653 38.39 39.65 -40.94
N ASN A 654 39.02 39.97 -39.80
CA ASN A 654 40.38 40.55 -39.72
C ASN A 654 40.68 41.07 -38.30
N ASN A 655 41.90 40.80 -37.83
CA ASN A 655 42.57 41.47 -36.71
C ASN A 655 43.65 42.42 -37.35
N PRO A 656 44.36 43.34 -36.65
CA PRO A 656 44.38 43.57 -35.20
C PRO A 656 44.57 45.05 -34.71
N SER A 657 44.52 45.20 -33.37
CA SER A 657 45.46 45.98 -32.53
C SER A 657 45.10 47.48 -32.17
N PRO A 658 45.81 48.12 -31.21
CA PRO A 658 45.24 48.43 -29.88
C PRO A 658 45.43 49.92 -29.47
N VAL A 659 44.59 50.46 -28.57
CA VAL A 659 44.91 51.76 -27.93
C VAL A 659 44.50 51.79 -26.47
N ASN A 660 45.51 51.94 -25.62
CA ASN A 660 45.43 52.26 -24.20
C ASN A 660 44.79 53.65 -23.97
N ASN A 661 44.09 53.84 -22.86
CA ASN A 661 44.52 54.75 -21.78
C ASN A 661 43.44 54.85 -20.69
N ASP A 662 43.86 54.46 -19.48
CA ASP A 662 43.69 55.14 -18.19
C ASP A 662 42.66 56.27 -18.07
N VAL A 663 41.86 56.25 -16.99
CA VAL A 663 42.04 57.15 -15.84
C VAL A 663 41.04 56.83 -14.71
N MET A 664 41.56 57.00 -13.51
CA MET A 664 41.11 56.67 -12.17
C MET A 664 40.28 57.81 -11.54
N GLY A 665 39.34 57.48 -10.64
CA GLY A 665 39.10 58.31 -9.44
C GLY A 665 37.65 58.68 -9.07
N SER A 666 37.19 58.12 -7.93
CA SER A 666 36.35 58.71 -6.86
C SER A 666 34.90 59.14 -7.19
N SER A 667 33.87 59.05 -6.34
CA SER A 667 33.67 58.55 -4.97
C SER A 667 32.17 58.71 -4.63
N SER A 668 31.61 57.78 -3.84
CA SER A 668 30.51 57.93 -2.87
C SER A 668 29.17 58.57 -3.30
N SER A 669 28.07 57.80 -3.22
CA SER A 669 27.14 57.85 -2.08
C SER A 669 25.94 56.91 -2.29
N THR A 670 25.81 55.97 -1.34
CA THR A 670 24.57 55.43 -0.75
C THR A 670 23.27 55.49 -1.55
N ASP A 671 22.76 54.30 -1.91
CA ASP A 671 21.38 53.95 -1.54
C ASP A 671 21.32 52.49 -1.05
N GLN A 672 21.31 52.36 0.27
CA GLN A 672 20.80 51.20 1.02
C GLN A 672 19.29 51.12 0.67
N THR A 673 18.57 50.01 0.52
CA THR A 673 18.48 48.81 1.36
C THR A 673 17.37 47.94 0.75
N LEU A 674 17.67 46.71 0.38
CA LEU A 674 16.72 45.59 0.30
C LEU A 674 17.51 44.27 0.44
N GLY A 675 18.35 44.23 1.47
CA GLY A 675 18.95 42.99 1.98
C GLY A 675 18.07 42.49 3.12
N ALA A 676 17.09 41.65 2.80
CA ALA A 676 16.25 40.98 3.79
C ALA A 676 16.66 39.50 3.85
N SER A 677 17.39 39.15 4.92
CA SER A 677 17.66 37.81 5.51
C SER A 677 17.49 36.58 4.59
N THR A 678 18.59 36.15 3.95
CA THR A 678 18.64 35.06 2.96
C THR A 678 19.34 33.78 3.48
N ALA A 679 19.26 33.48 4.77
CA ALA A 679 19.89 32.30 5.36
C ALA A 679 18.93 31.59 6.33
N ASP A 680 18.91 30.26 6.29
CA ASP A 680 18.24 29.40 7.26
C ASP A 680 18.65 29.83 8.68
N THR A 681 17.70 29.91 9.62
CA THR A 681 17.93 30.43 10.97
C THR A 681 17.62 29.39 12.02
N CYS A 682 18.43 29.35 13.06
CA CYS A 682 18.24 28.43 14.17
C CYS A 682 17.07 28.86 15.07
N ASP A 683 16.08 28.00 15.27
CA ASP A 683 14.91 28.27 16.13
C ASP A 683 15.30 28.49 17.60
N PHE A 684 16.42 27.92 18.03
CA PHE A 684 16.89 27.99 19.43
C PHE A 684 17.66 29.27 19.75
N CYS A 685 18.41 29.83 18.80
CA CYS A 685 19.32 30.96 19.07
C CYS A 685 19.31 32.05 17.99
N SER A 686 18.45 31.91 16.98
CA SER A 686 18.28 32.81 15.83
C SER A 686 19.55 33.05 15.00
N ALA A 687 20.60 32.25 15.24
CA ALA A 687 21.84 32.30 14.48
C ALA A 687 21.65 31.73 13.07
N SER A 688 22.44 32.22 12.12
CA SER A 688 22.42 31.70 10.75
C SER A 688 22.94 30.27 10.68
N ILE A 689 22.31 29.46 9.84
CA ILE A 689 22.69 28.10 9.48
C ILE A 689 23.23 28.14 8.04
N PRO A 690 24.56 28.16 7.85
CA PRO A 690 25.13 28.11 6.51
C PRO A 690 24.90 26.74 5.85
N PHE A 691 24.78 26.75 4.53
CA PHE A 691 24.72 25.53 3.74
C PHE A 691 26.15 25.02 3.47
N THR A 692 26.62 24.09 4.28
CA THR A 692 27.96 23.50 4.15
C THR A 692 27.95 22.01 3.82
N ASP A 693 26.93 21.29 4.28
CA ASP A 693 26.78 19.85 4.12
C ASP A 693 25.35 19.49 3.71
N LEU A 694 25.18 18.38 3.00
CA LEU A 694 23.88 17.89 2.51
C LEU A 694 23.06 17.17 3.57
N THR A 695 23.70 16.57 4.57
CA THR A 695 23.07 15.68 5.55
C THR A 695 22.92 16.32 6.92
N THR A 696 23.82 17.24 7.24
CA THR A 696 23.90 17.92 8.53
C THR A 696 23.87 19.44 8.35
N ALA A 697 23.29 20.12 9.32
CA ALA A 697 23.20 21.57 9.42
C ALA A 697 23.74 21.98 10.79
N ALA A 698 24.68 22.91 10.83
CA ALA A 698 25.19 23.49 12.08
C ALA A 698 25.01 25.00 12.06
N CYS A 699 24.39 25.58 13.08
CA CYS A 699 24.31 27.03 13.21
C CYS A 699 25.66 27.63 13.62
N THR A 700 25.89 28.93 13.39
CA THR A 700 27.15 29.58 13.78
C THR A 700 27.44 29.55 15.28
N ASN A 701 26.46 29.19 16.11
CA ASN A 701 26.59 29.01 17.56
C ASN A 701 26.75 27.54 17.99
N GLY A 702 26.79 26.58 17.05
CA GLY A 702 27.12 25.17 17.31
C GLY A 702 25.95 24.22 17.59
N HIS A 703 24.70 24.62 17.37
CA HIS A 703 23.58 23.67 17.36
C HIS A 703 23.56 22.88 16.05
N GLU A 704 23.46 21.56 16.14
CA GLU A 704 23.49 20.64 15.00
C GLU A 704 22.12 19.99 14.78
N PHE A 705 21.71 19.91 13.51
CA PHE A 705 20.44 19.37 13.06
C PHE A 705 20.64 18.49 11.82
N PRO A 706 19.84 17.44 11.61
CA PRO A 706 19.78 16.77 10.32
C PRO A 706 19.11 17.68 9.28
N ARG A 707 19.54 17.59 8.02
CA ARG A 707 18.84 18.22 6.89
C ARG A 707 17.82 17.27 6.28
N CYS A 708 16.72 17.81 5.79
CA CYS A 708 15.79 17.05 4.98
C CYS A 708 16.43 16.65 3.66
N GLY A 709 16.42 15.36 3.33
CA GLY A 709 16.97 14.81 2.08
C GLY A 709 16.25 15.25 0.80
N LEU A 710 15.21 16.08 0.89
CA LEU A 710 14.45 16.58 -0.24
C LEU A 710 14.44 18.11 -0.31
N SER A 711 14.13 18.82 0.79
CA SER A 711 14.14 20.28 0.83
C SER A 711 15.52 20.90 1.11
N PHE A 712 16.43 20.10 1.68
CA PHE A 712 17.72 20.52 2.24
C PHE A 712 17.64 21.55 3.38
N LEU A 713 16.45 21.83 3.91
CA LEU A 713 16.27 22.66 5.11
C LEU A 713 16.69 21.90 6.38
N ALA A 714 17.15 22.62 7.40
CA ALA A 714 17.41 22.04 8.72
C ALA A 714 16.11 21.58 9.38
N ILE A 715 16.12 20.38 9.96
CA ILE A 715 15.00 19.82 10.71
C ILE A 715 15.23 20.11 12.19
N GLN A 716 14.52 21.10 12.73
CA GLN A 716 14.82 21.67 14.05
C GLN A 716 13.86 21.24 15.17
N ALA A 717 12.82 20.47 14.87
CA ALA A 717 11.83 20.02 15.85
C ALA A 717 11.64 18.48 15.81
N PRO A 718 11.28 17.85 16.95
CA PRO A 718 10.86 16.45 16.97
C PRO A 718 9.46 16.28 16.36
N GLY A 719 9.17 15.09 15.84
CA GLY A 719 7.83 14.72 15.35
C GLY A 719 7.44 15.29 13.99
N ILE A 720 8.30 16.11 13.36
CA ILE A 720 8.07 16.65 12.01
C ILE A 720 8.79 15.85 10.92
N THR A 721 9.33 14.67 11.24
CA THR A 721 10.18 13.87 10.35
C THR A 721 9.58 12.53 9.96
N LYS A 722 9.79 12.16 8.70
CA LYS A 722 9.69 10.78 8.21
C LYS A 722 11.05 10.29 7.76
N TYR A 723 11.28 8.98 7.82
CA TYR A 723 12.56 8.35 7.50
C TYR A 723 12.40 7.35 6.37
N CYS A 724 13.41 7.21 5.52
CA CYS A 724 13.43 6.08 4.59
C CYS A 724 13.62 4.76 5.36
N GLY A 725 12.77 3.76 5.12
CA GLY A 725 12.85 2.45 5.76
C GLY A 725 14.07 1.60 5.36
N ILE A 726 14.83 2.02 4.35
CA ILE A 726 16.05 1.33 3.89
C ILE A 726 17.30 2.11 4.32
N CYS A 727 17.50 3.33 3.80
CA CYS A 727 18.74 4.09 4.04
C CYS A 727 18.67 5.07 5.22
N SER A 728 17.55 5.11 5.95
CA SER A 728 17.33 5.95 7.14
C SER A 728 17.51 7.47 6.94
N THR A 729 17.55 7.95 5.69
CA THR A 729 17.63 9.38 5.40
C THR A 729 16.37 10.09 5.92
N PRO A 730 16.52 11.21 6.66
CA PRO A 730 15.39 11.97 7.19
C PRO A 730 14.79 12.91 6.15
N PHE A 731 13.47 13.04 6.19
CA PHE A 731 12.66 13.93 5.35
C PHE A 731 11.65 14.65 6.24
N LEU A 732 11.17 15.82 5.82
CA LEU A 732 10.02 16.45 6.46
C LEU A 732 8.78 15.58 6.21
N SER A 733 7.96 15.42 7.25
CA SER A 733 6.67 14.74 7.19
C SER A 733 5.66 15.51 6.33
N ASP A 734 4.69 14.81 5.76
CA ASP A 734 3.70 15.43 4.88
C ASP A 734 2.79 16.37 5.68
N GLU A 735 2.51 16.03 6.93
CA GLU A 735 1.76 16.85 7.89
C GLU A 735 2.48 18.18 8.18
N CYS A 736 3.80 18.14 8.37
CA CYS A 736 4.61 19.35 8.56
C CYS A 736 4.63 20.24 7.32
N VAL A 737 4.79 19.64 6.13
CA VAL A 737 4.80 20.37 4.86
C VAL A 737 3.46 21.07 4.64
N MET A 738 2.35 20.35 4.87
CA MET A 738 1.02 20.92 4.76
C MET A 738 0.80 22.07 5.76
N ALA A 739 1.21 21.91 7.02
CA ALA A 739 1.10 22.97 8.03
C ALA A 739 1.85 24.25 7.60
N GLN A 740 3.08 24.12 7.09
CA GLN A 740 3.89 25.25 6.62
C GLN A 740 3.27 25.98 5.41
N GLU A 741 2.65 25.24 4.49
CA GLU A 741 2.00 25.80 3.31
C GLU A 741 0.67 26.51 3.65
N TYR A 742 -0.10 25.99 4.61
CA TYR A 742 -1.37 26.60 5.03
C TYR A 742 -1.20 27.85 5.91
N VAL A 743 -0.30 27.82 6.90
CA VAL A 743 -0.07 28.97 7.81
C VAL A 743 0.40 30.20 7.04
N ASN A 744 1.22 30.00 6.01
CA ASN A 744 1.74 31.09 5.19
C ASN A 744 0.70 31.62 4.19
N SER A 745 -0.23 30.78 3.72
CA SER A 745 -1.34 31.22 2.85
C SER A 745 -2.34 32.16 3.55
N LYS A 746 -2.63 31.92 4.84
CA LYS A 746 -3.48 32.84 5.63
C LYS A 746 -2.80 34.19 5.90
N LYS A 747 -1.48 34.20 6.10
CA LYS A 747 -0.71 35.45 6.25
C LYS A 747 -0.65 36.29 4.97
N SER A 748 -0.68 35.68 3.78
CA SER A 748 -0.73 36.41 2.51
C SER A 748 -2.11 36.99 2.18
N LEU A 749 -3.19 36.36 2.67
CA LEU A 749 -4.58 36.82 2.45
C LEU A 749 -5.07 37.83 3.50
N GLY A 750 -4.41 37.94 4.65
CA GLY A 750 -4.80 38.83 5.76
C GLY A 750 -4.14 40.22 5.77
N THR A 751 -3.54 40.67 4.66
CA THR A 751 -2.81 41.97 4.61
C THR A 751 -3.56 43.11 3.92
N GLU A 752 -4.84 42.94 3.60
CA GLU A 752 -5.70 44.02 3.07
C GLU A 752 -7.04 44.03 3.84
N ASP A 753 -6.98 44.46 5.10
CA ASP A 753 -8.07 45.11 5.87
C ASP A 753 -7.86 44.85 7.37
N ASP A 754 -6.86 45.52 7.96
CA ASP A 754 -6.97 46.00 9.35
C ASP A 754 -5.82 46.95 9.65
N ALA A 755 -5.91 48.14 9.07
CA ALA A 755 -5.27 49.32 9.59
C ALA A 755 -6.37 50.35 9.85
N VAL A 756 -6.75 50.53 11.12
CA VAL A 756 -7.14 51.80 11.77
C VAL A 756 -7.67 51.49 13.17
N MET A 757 -6.79 51.64 14.18
CA MET A 757 -6.96 52.60 15.28
C MET A 757 -5.85 52.40 16.31
N ALA A 758 -4.86 53.28 16.28
CA ALA A 758 -4.00 53.57 17.41
C ALA A 758 -4.49 54.86 18.07
N GLY A 759 -4.58 54.89 19.41
CA GLY A 759 -4.64 56.18 20.11
C GLY A 759 -4.94 56.22 21.61
N VAL A 760 -3.86 56.16 22.42
CA VAL A 760 -3.50 57.15 23.47
C VAL A 760 -3.72 56.84 24.98
N THR A 761 -2.68 57.23 25.75
CA THR A 761 -2.45 57.38 27.22
C THR A 761 -2.14 56.09 28.01
N ARG A 762 -0.93 55.77 28.50
CA ARG A 762 0.22 56.43 29.16
C ARG A 762 0.10 56.58 30.70
N ASP A 763 1.06 55.92 31.37
CA ASP A 763 1.64 56.09 32.72
C ASP A 763 0.90 55.63 33.99
N GLY A 764 1.61 54.80 34.79
CA GLY A 764 1.40 54.67 36.24
C GLY A 764 1.76 53.32 36.87
N ASP A 765 3.01 53.15 37.27
CA ASP A 765 3.46 52.22 38.34
C ASP A 765 4.19 53.10 39.40
N PRO A 766 4.50 52.70 40.65
CA PRO A 766 4.30 51.39 41.31
C PRO A 766 3.86 51.49 42.80
N SER A 767 3.79 50.33 43.48
CA SER A 767 4.26 50.05 44.86
C SER A 767 3.28 49.53 45.94
N GLY A 768 3.76 48.48 46.63
CA GLY A 768 3.48 48.12 48.04
C GLY A 768 2.26 47.22 48.27
N GLY A 769 2.31 46.10 48.99
CA GLY A 769 3.33 45.47 49.82
C GLY A 769 2.67 44.34 50.63
N GLU A 770 3.43 43.30 50.92
CA GLU A 770 3.39 42.37 52.08
C GLU A 770 1.99 41.82 52.52
N SER A 771 1.77 40.51 52.64
CA SER A 771 2.40 39.67 53.67
C SER A 771 1.94 38.21 53.52
N ARG A 772 2.90 37.27 53.68
CA ARG A 772 2.89 36.09 54.60
C ARG A 772 1.57 35.34 54.86
N GLU A 773 1.51 34.02 54.97
CA GLU A 773 2.48 32.95 55.25
C GLU A 773 1.73 31.64 54.96
N ASP A 774 2.31 30.74 54.16
CA ASP A 774 3.01 29.54 54.59
C ASP A 774 2.12 28.33 54.96
N LYS A 775 2.38 27.29 54.15
CA LYS A 775 2.69 25.91 54.55
C LYS A 775 1.53 24.96 54.83
N ASN A 776 1.41 23.94 53.96
CA ASN A 776 2.09 22.63 54.05
C ASN A 776 1.28 21.74 55.01
N SER A 777 0.91 20.50 54.77
CA SER A 777 1.14 19.51 53.73
C SER A 777 0.74 18.17 54.34
N LYS A 778 0.48 17.17 53.48
CA LYS A 778 0.61 15.73 53.76
C LYS A 778 -0.40 15.15 54.77
N LEU A 779 -0.82 13.89 54.71
CA LEU A 779 -0.71 12.75 53.80
C LEU A 779 -1.58 11.66 54.47
N LEU A 780 -2.13 10.78 53.62
CA LEU A 780 -2.23 9.32 53.79
C LEU A 780 -3.23 8.64 54.75
N ASN A 781 -3.64 7.49 54.21
CA ASN A 781 -4.23 6.28 54.78
C ASN A 781 -5.75 6.34 55.01
N GLY A 782 -6.57 5.40 54.53
CA GLY A 782 -6.32 4.02 54.09
C GLY A 782 -7.21 3.07 54.88
N ALA A 783 -7.69 2.03 54.20
CA ALA A 783 -8.31 0.78 54.70
C ALA A 783 -9.85 0.69 54.82
N ASP A 784 -10.37 -0.22 53.98
CA ASP A 784 -11.20 -1.39 54.29
C ASP A 784 -12.60 -1.21 54.92
N ARG A 785 -13.65 -1.63 54.20
CA ARG A 785 -14.29 -2.97 54.35
C ARG A 785 -15.64 -3.09 53.59
N GLU A 786 -15.73 -4.18 52.83
CA GLU A 786 -16.82 -5.16 52.67
C GLU A 786 -18.27 -4.80 53.08
N GLY A 787 -19.25 -5.15 52.23
CA GLY A 787 -20.53 -5.70 52.71
C GLY A 787 -21.82 -5.41 51.93
N ALA A 788 -22.08 -6.22 50.90
CA ALA A 788 -23.35 -6.92 50.60
C ALA A 788 -24.73 -6.20 50.58
N ALA A 789 -25.37 -6.32 49.39
CA ALA A 789 -26.69 -6.92 49.11
C ALA A 789 -28.03 -6.18 49.40
N GLY A 790 -28.95 -6.31 48.42
CA GLY A 790 -30.43 -6.35 48.58
C GLY A 790 -31.18 -5.15 48.01
N GLU A 791 -31.81 -5.26 46.83
CA GLU A 791 -33.26 -5.49 46.62
C GLU A 791 -34.10 -4.18 46.65
N GLU A 792 -34.61 -3.68 45.52
CA GLU A 792 -35.89 -3.96 44.82
C GLU A 792 -37.01 -2.93 45.11
N GLY A 793 -37.71 -2.50 44.05
CA GLY A 793 -39.04 -1.86 44.05
C GLY A 793 -39.03 -0.32 43.99
N SER A 794 -39.34 0.38 42.89
CA SER A 794 -40.55 0.47 42.04
C SER A 794 -41.35 1.77 42.28
N GLU A 795 -41.46 2.56 41.20
CA GLU A 795 -42.60 3.41 40.78
C GLU A 795 -43.03 4.63 41.62
N GLN A 796 -42.89 5.86 41.08
CA GLN A 796 -43.95 6.64 40.39
C GLN A 796 -43.62 8.15 40.24
N ASP A 797 -43.69 8.60 38.98
CA ASP A 797 -44.00 9.89 38.36
C ASP A 797 -44.20 11.17 39.20
N MET A 798 -43.56 12.27 38.77
CA MET A 798 -44.21 13.54 38.36
C MET A 798 -43.21 14.53 37.75
N ASP A 799 -43.38 14.74 36.43
CA ASP A 799 -43.32 15.94 35.59
C ASP A 799 -42.44 17.18 35.92
N GLU A 800 -41.76 17.58 34.85
CA GLU A 800 -41.47 18.94 34.33
C GLU A 800 -40.53 19.86 35.13
N ASP A 801 -39.30 20.05 34.61
CA ASP A 801 -38.96 21.32 33.96
C ASP A 801 -37.70 21.19 33.06
N GLN A 802 -37.83 21.83 31.90
CA GLN A 802 -36.92 21.87 30.76
C GLN A 802 -35.67 22.70 31.06
N GLU A 803 -34.50 22.21 30.63
CA GLU A 803 -33.43 23.00 30.00
C GLU A 803 -32.46 22.01 29.34
N SER A 804 -32.68 21.77 28.04
CA SER A 804 -31.81 21.02 27.15
C SER A 804 -30.72 21.95 26.62
N ASP A 805 -29.48 21.74 27.08
CA ASP A 805 -28.29 22.20 26.36
C ASP A 805 -28.01 21.19 25.24
N ASP A 806 -28.55 21.46 24.05
CA ASP A 806 -28.09 20.83 22.81
C ASP A 806 -26.69 21.40 22.48
N PRO A 807 -25.65 20.58 22.32
CA PRO A 807 -24.49 21.00 21.55
C PRO A 807 -24.93 21.05 20.08
N GLU A 808 -24.84 22.23 19.47
CA GLU A 808 -25.05 22.43 18.04
C GLU A 808 -24.25 21.39 17.25
N ASP A 809 -24.97 20.46 16.62
CA ASP A 809 -24.47 19.61 15.56
C ASP A 809 -24.01 20.53 14.41
N GLU A 810 -22.72 20.81 14.36
CA GLU A 810 -22.08 21.24 13.11
C GLU A 810 -22.10 20.02 12.17
N ASP A 811 -23.18 19.91 11.40
CA ASP A 811 -23.24 19.11 10.18
C ASP A 811 -22.08 19.55 9.27
N GLU A 812 -20.90 18.95 9.45
CA GLU A 812 -19.78 19.06 8.52
C GLU A 812 -20.19 18.38 7.21
N GLN A 813 -20.89 19.12 6.34
CA GLN A 813 -20.87 18.85 4.91
C GLN A 813 -19.40 18.73 4.51
N TYR A 814 -19.00 17.55 4.03
CA TYR A 814 -17.66 17.21 3.55
C TYR A 814 -17.20 18.21 2.46
N GLU A 815 -16.70 19.38 2.86
CA GLU A 815 -16.13 20.37 1.96
C GLU A 815 -14.76 19.87 1.49
N LYS A 816 -14.68 19.46 0.22
CA LYS A 816 -13.41 19.20 -0.46
C LYS A 816 -12.48 20.40 -0.28
N ARG A 817 -11.34 20.17 0.36
CA ARG A 817 -10.35 21.23 0.59
C ARG A 817 -9.82 21.73 -0.76
N ASN A 818 -10.00 23.01 -1.06
CA ASN A 818 -9.26 23.68 -2.13
C ASN A 818 -7.84 24.00 -1.65
N ILE A 819 -6.91 23.09 -1.94
CA ILE A 819 -5.51 23.20 -1.49
C ILE A 819 -4.67 23.87 -2.60
N PRO A 820 -3.98 24.99 -2.33
CA PRO A 820 -3.20 25.70 -3.35
C PRO A 820 -2.07 24.84 -3.89
N VAL A 821 -1.81 24.90 -5.21
CA VAL A 821 -0.72 24.17 -5.87
C VAL A 821 0.59 24.93 -5.67
N THR A 822 1.47 24.44 -4.79
CA THR A 822 2.73 25.12 -4.41
C THR A 822 3.94 24.26 -4.77
N LEU A 823 5.13 24.87 -4.81
CA LEU A 823 6.36 24.16 -5.16
C LEU A 823 6.68 23.05 -4.15
N ALA A 824 6.52 23.32 -2.85
CA ALA A 824 6.71 22.30 -1.82
C ALA A 824 5.73 21.14 -2.01
N ARG A 825 4.45 21.40 -2.31
CA ARG A 825 3.48 20.33 -2.55
C ARG A 825 3.86 19.47 -3.76
N VAL A 826 4.24 20.08 -4.89
CA VAL A 826 4.70 19.32 -6.07
C VAL A 826 5.92 18.46 -5.70
N LEU A 827 6.90 19.04 -4.98
CA LEU A 827 8.13 18.35 -4.59
C LEU A 827 7.87 17.14 -3.67
N PHE A 828 7.09 17.33 -2.59
CA PHE A 828 6.85 16.29 -1.59
C PHE A 828 5.83 15.24 -2.07
N LEU A 829 4.78 15.62 -2.80
CA LEU A 829 3.82 14.67 -3.38
C LEU A 829 4.42 13.87 -4.54
N ALA A 830 5.42 14.41 -5.24
CA ALA A 830 6.17 13.63 -6.22
C ALA A 830 7.12 12.60 -5.57
N CYS A 831 7.53 12.85 -4.33
CA CYS A 831 8.44 12.00 -3.58
C CYS A 831 7.68 10.86 -2.87
N ASP A 832 7.15 9.92 -3.65
CA ASP A 832 6.42 8.75 -3.13
C ASP A 832 7.33 7.68 -2.49
N ALA A 833 8.63 7.78 -2.74
CA ALA A 833 9.67 6.92 -2.21
C ALA A 833 10.96 7.73 -2.03
N CYS A 834 11.90 7.23 -1.24
CA CYS A 834 13.19 7.88 -1.02
C CYS A 834 13.94 8.09 -2.35
N ILE A 835 14.32 9.33 -2.63
CA ILE A 835 15.03 9.69 -3.87
C ILE A 835 16.39 8.98 -4.01
N TYR A 836 16.99 8.56 -2.88
CA TYR A 836 18.33 7.99 -2.84
C TYR A 836 18.37 6.48 -3.04
N CYS A 837 17.39 5.72 -2.55
CA CYS A 837 17.38 4.26 -2.68
C CYS A 837 16.05 3.66 -3.15
N GLY A 838 14.99 4.46 -3.30
CA GLY A 838 13.66 3.99 -3.67
C GLY A 838 12.86 3.33 -2.54
N GLY A 839 13.39 3.27 -1.32
CA GLY A 839 12.69 2.74 -0.15
C GLY A 839 11.51 3.60 0.28
N LYS A 840 10.43 2.97 0.74
CA LYS A 840 9.25 3.61 1.30
C LYS A 840 9.58 4.28 2.63
N PHE A 841 8.80 5.29 2.98
CA PHE A 841 8.97 6.02 4.23
C PHE A 841 8.32 5.29 5.42
N VAL A 842 8.81 5.62 6.61
CA VAL A 842 8.27 5.25 7.92
C VAL A 842 8.29 6.48 8.82
N GLY A 843 7.33 6.58 9.73
CA GLY A 843 7.13 7.77 10.56
C GLY A 843 6.00 8.64 10.05
#